data_AF-A0A813JNE0-F1
#
_entry.id   AF-A0A813JNE0-F1
#
_cell.length_a   1.000
_cell.length_b   1.000
_cell.length_c   1.000
_cell.angle_alpha   90.00
_cell.angle_beta   90.00
_cell.angle_gamma   90.00
#
_symmetry.space_group_name_H-M   'P 1'
#
loop_
_entity.id
_entity.type
_entity.pdbx_description
1 polymer ?
#
loop_
_entity_poly.entity_id
_entity_poly.type
_entity_poly.pdbx_seq_one_letter_code
_entity_poly.pdbx_strand_id
1 'polypeptide(L)'
;MAHAEVPVGFAQEMGEVDGGMTFQESMHQISGQKLLGPHSAPIKTDRPLGEVGIGDLPLRMINPHGSKIVAFCDILMDQTCTWDLDKVHQQVSQGRYSDLPEPLRLKKEPIVPYTMQLFVLPAADGKYNVVKHINLHKNRLDVKLCMTMCYGQGMQIDYGKHFRDGFTAFQFMLEKLGGFQLRFWPVQPKFTKKIVLEASQRSEGYNFIRECGPRSNNVNQFMEWTDEQVNNASAPIHGWQEGKVKEALNNYYKGRQNAKSLTFWPLTLKCLVHWFLNIVLKTMLGTIRQHGITWLGKTRVGKSLGSKTILFAQSKYEIECENRADMIPSIMTAKHLDFFKAEPLTKYKPGGFDDGMMQKQDASFLKAFLNPGEEDATVWARYSSAQFDMGAGRHACNNPYDKDLDEQQYVQMKRTGVFEVTFANFMNLIQPSFAAIDDKEDMLAILARTHVILISDNGVYHRVAGTTQDPVKFIEWPTDAPKDILTVEYKPVFQKYKKDPFQHIYPDNFDEDSVWSQALLHKLINGEPLPHTISVRTTNLFGDGHSTTIQAVPNLLPNAEMKYRVKVEKTKSAWRALRSQPPVFIDLDAPSPKRLRSEAHPSSSATSSGAAPLVTLLTHNASSSSSSPPLVTLLTHNANPSFAGLGGDDSDFEQVFDEEDVFGLGGGVNGEDNHVLPEAVGP
;
A
#
# COMPACT_ATOMS: atom_id res chain seq x y z
N MET A 1 1.53 -19.91 -46.43
CA MET A 1 0.54 -19.46 -45.44
C MET A 1 -0.63 -18.90 -46.22
N ALA A 2 -1.75 -19.62 -46.29
CA ALA A 2 -2.95 -19.12 -46.96
C ALA A 2 -3.45 -17.90 -46.18
N HIS A 3 -3.63 -16.76 -46.86
CA HIS A 3 -4.35 -15.63 -46.29
C HIS A 3 -5.75 -16.15 -45.92
N ALA A 4 -6.06 -16.19 -44.62
CA ALA A 4 -7.40 -16.53 -44.16
C ALA A 4 -8.34 -15.43 -44.67
N GLU A 5 -9.23 -15.79 -45.59
CA GLU A 5 -10.14 -14.88 -46.27
C GLU A 5 -11.05 -14.16 -45.27
N VAL A 6 -11.23 -12.87 -45.51
CA VAL A 6 -12.20 -12.04 -44.78
C VAL A 6 -13.61 -12.55 -45.13
N PRO A 7 -14.54 -12.70 -44.17
CA PRO A 7 -15.91 -13.10 -44.50
C PRO A 7 -16.53 -12.10 -45.48
N VAL A 8 -17.13 -12.63 -46.55
CA VAL A 8 -17.81 -11.87 -47.61
C VAL A 8 -19.32 -12.06 -47.50
N GLY A 9 -20.12 -11.23 -48.18
CA GLY A 9 -21.56 -11.42 -48.27
C GLY A 9 -21.94 -12.73 -48.96
N PHE A 10 -23.13 -13.23 -48.67
CA PHE A 10 -23.71 -14.41 -49.32
C PHE A 10 -23.80 -14.26 -50.86
N ALA A 11 -24.09 -13.06 -51.36
CA ALA A 11 -24.12 -12.76 -52.79
C ALA A 11 -22.72 -12.94 -53.41
N GLN A 12 -21.68 -12.40 -52.76
CA GLN A 12 -20.30 -12.57 -53.19
C GLN A 12 -19.81 -14.04 -53.12
N GLU A 13 -20.23 -14.83 -52.13
CA GLU A 13 -19.96 -16.28 -52.13
C GLU A 13 -20.61 -17.01 -53.32
N MET A 14 -21.76 -16.50 -53.81
CA MET A 14 -22.47 -17.03 -54.96
C MET A 14 -21.97 -16.48 -56.31
N GLY A 15 -20.90 -15.66 -56.30
CA GLY A 15 -20.29 -15.08 -57.50
C GLY A 15 -20.91 -13.76 -57.98
N GLU A 16 -21.78 -13.15 -57.17
CA GLU A 16 -22.37 -11.83 -57.42
C GLU A 16 -21.55 -10.74 -56.72
N VAL A 17 -21.91 -9.46 -56.91
CA VAL A 17 -21.25 -8.34 -56.21
C VAL A 17 -22.11 -7.95 -55.02
N ASP A 18 -21.51 -7.84 -53.83
CA ASP A 18 -22.18 -7.29 -52.65
C ASP A 18 -22.73 -5.88 -52.96
N GLY A 19 -23.86 -5.53 -52.36
CA GLY A 19 -24.59 -4.27 -52.53
C GLY A 19 -23.90 -3.06 -51.90
N GLY A 20 -24.64 -2.26 -51.13
CA GLY A 20 -24.20 -0.93 -50.68
C GLY A 20 -23.19 -0.92 -49.53
N MET A 21 -22.95 -2.04 -48.85
CA MET A 21 -21.97 -2.14 -47.75
C MET A 21 -21.53 -3.59 -47.50
N THR A 22 -20.22 -3.80 -47.46
CA THR A 22 -19.60 -5.10 -47.15
C THR A 22 -19.49 -5.37 -45.65
N PHE A 23 -19.27 -6.63 -45.26
CA PHE A 23 -19.00 -6.99 -43.86
C PHE A 23 -17.70 -6.35 -43.31
N GLN A 24 -16.69 -6.16 -44.16
CA GLN A 24 -15.45 -5.49 -43.75
C GLN A 24 -15.68 -4.00 -43.45
N GLU A 25 -16.50 -3.33 -44.26
CA GLU A 25 -16.86 -1.93 -44.03
C GLU A 25 -17.71 -1.78 -42.77
N SER A 26 -18.65 -2.70 -42.51
CA SER A 26 -19.44 -2.67 -41.27
C SER A 26 -18.57 -2.86 -40.03
N MET A 27 -17.55 -3.73 -40.08
CA MET A 27 -16.53 -3.87 -39.03
C MET A 27 -15.76 -2.57 -38.77
N HIS A 28 -15.51 -1.74 -39.79
CA HIS A 28 -14.91 -0.42 -39.62
C HIS A 28 -15.90 0.58 -39.01
N GLN A 29 -17.16 0.58 -39.46
CA GLN A 29 -18.20 1.51 -39.01
C GLN A 29 -18.56 1.34 -37.54
N ILE A 30 -18.45 0.12 -36.98
CA ILE A 30 -18.69 -0.12 -35.55
C ILE A 30 -17.54 0.37 -34.65
N SER A 31 -16.45 0.91 -35.22
CA SER A 31 -15.38 1.53 -34.43
C SER A 31 -15.94 2.70 -33.63
N GLY A 32 -15.75 2.66 -32.31
CA GLY A 32 -16.36 3.62 -31.39
C GLY A 32 -17.85 3.37 -31.07
N GLN A 33 -18.42 2.24 -31.49
CA GLN A 33 -19.77 1.82 -31.12
C GLN A 33 -19.74 0.62 -30.15
N LYS A 34 -20.86 0.38 -29.46
CA LYS A 34 -21.09 -0.78 -28.59
C LYS A 34 -22.48 -1.37 -28.88
N LEU A 35 -22.56 -2.69 -28.76
CA LEU A 35 -23.85 -3.38 -28.74
C LEU A 35 -24.47 -3.29 -27.35
N LEU A 36 -25.76 -2.95 -27.27
CA LEU A 36 -26.54 -3.02 -26.03
C LEU A 36 -27.57 -4.14 -26.15
N GLY A 37 -27.88 -4.81 -25.04
CA GLY A 37 -28.93 -5.83 -24.98
C GLY A 37 -28.43 -7.25 -24.69
N PRO A 38 -29.34 -8.25 -24.75
CA PRO A 38 -30.71 -8.14 -25.26
C PRO A 38 -31.58 -7.23 -24.38
N HIS A 39 -32.42 -6.41 -25.01
CA HIS A 39 -33.47 -5.66 -24.31
C HIS A 39 -34.56 -6.61 -23.79
N SER A 40 -35.35 -6.17 -22.80
CA SER A 40 -36.49 -6.94 -22.30
C SER A 40 -37.69 -6.97 -23.27
N ALA A 41 -37.77 -6.00 -24.18
CA ALA A 41 -38.76 -5.93 -25.25
C ALA A 41 -38.08 -5.55 -26.58
N PRO A 42 -38.61 -6.02 -27.74
CA PRO A 42 -38.04 -5.69 -29.03
C PRO A 42 -38.22 -4.21 -29.36
N ILE A 43 -37.22 -3.64 -30.01
CA ILE A 43 -37.29 -2.35 -30.66
C ILE A 43 -38.00 -2.57 -32.01
N LYS A 44 -39.22 -2.05 -32.13
CA LYS A 44 -39.99 -2.02 -33.36
C LYS A 44 -39.56 -0.83 -34.23
N THR A 45 -39.15 -1.10 -35.46
CA THR A 45 -38.92 -0.05 -36.47
C THR A 45 -39.51 -0.46 -37.80
N ASP A 46 -40.07 0.48 -38.53
CA ASP A 46 -40.47 0.31 -39.92
C ASP A 46 -39.81 1.42 -40.74
N ARG A 47 -38.97 1.03 -41.69
CA ARG A 47 -38.08 1.93 -42.43
C ARG A 47 -38.11 1.57 -43.92
N PRO A 48 -37.83 2.51 -44.84
CA PRO A 48 -37.53 2.15 -46.23
C PRO A 48 -36.44 1.08 -46.31
N LEU A 49 -36.42 0.31 -47.39
CA LEU A 49 -35.30 -0.61 -47.66
C LEU A 49 -33.98 0.14 -47.55
N GLY A 50 -33.03 -0.45 -46.83
CA GLY A 50 -31.75 0.19 -46.57
C GLY A 50 -30.70 -0.16 -47.63
N GLU A 51 -29.47 0.27 -47.38
CA GLU A 51 -28.33 0.12 -48.28
C GLU A 51 -27.74 -1.30 -48.27
N VAL A 52 -28.16 -2.14 -47.31
CA VAL A 52 -27.75 -3.55 -47.16
C VAL A 52 -28.90 -4.45 -47.58
N GLY A 53 -28.66 -5.40 -48.47
CA GLY A 53 -29.57 -6.49 -48.82
C GLY A 53 -29.33 -7.75 -47.99
N ILE A 54 -30.24 -8.73 -48.08
CA ILE A 54 -30.05 -10.05 -47.42
C ILE A 54 -28.78 -10.74 -47.95
N GLY A 55 -28.48 -10.57 -49.24
CA GLY A 55 -27.29 -11.12 -49.88
C GLY A 55 -25.97 -10.56 -49.34
N ASP A 56 -25.98 -9.36 -48.76
CA ASP A 56 -24.76 -8.71 -48.24
C ASP A 56 -24.40 -9.21 -46.84
N LEU A 57 -25.32 -9.91 -46.18
CA LEU A 57 -25.09 -10.43 -44.84
C LEU A 57 -24.01 -11.54 -44.88
N PRO A 58 -23.14 -11.64 -43.85
CA PRO A 58 -22.11 -12.68 -43.74
C PRO A 58 -22.74 -14.02 -43.35
N LEU A 59 -23.57 -14.57 -44.23
CA LEU A 59 -24.36 -15.78 -44.03
C LEU A 59 -23.84 -16.88 -44.96
N ARG A 60 -23.67 -18.08 -44.40
CA ARG A 60 -23.34 -19.30 -45.14
C ARG A 60 -24.45 -20.32 -44.98
N MET A 61 -24.70 -21.13 -45.99
CA MET A 61 -25.61 -22.27 -45.81
C MET A 61 -25.11 -23.17 -44.68
N ILE A 62 -26.01 -23.59 -43.79
CA ILE A 62 -25.63 -24.50 -42.71
C ILE A 62 -25.12 -25.81 -43.32
N ASN A 63 -23.87 -26.18 -42.99
CA ASN A 63 -23.32 -27.48 -43.36
C ASN A 63 -24.03 -28.58 -42.54
N PRO A 64 -24.73 -29.55 -43.17
CA PRO A 64 -25.43 -30.63 -42.46
C PRO A 64 -24.51 -31.54 -41.62
N HIS A 65 -23.20 -31.50 -41.89
CA HIS A 65 -22.16 -32.23 -41.14
C HIS A 65 -21.39 -31.33 -40.17
N GLY A 66 -21.84 -30.09 -39.95
CA GLY A 66 -21.25 -29.15 -39.01
C GLY A 66 -21.40 -29.55 -37.54
N SER A 67 -20.79 -28.76 -36.66
CA SER A 67 -20.83 -28.98 -35.21
C SER A 67 -22.05 -28.28 -34.57
N LYS A 68 -21.92 -27.74 -33.35
CA LYS A 68 -23.02 -27.05 -32.67
C LYS A 68 -22.90 -25.53 -32.83
N ILE A 69 -24.02 -24.84 -33.00
CA ILE A 69 -24.10 -23.39 -33.19
C ILE A 69 -24.85 -22.69 -32.05
N VAL A 70 -24.53 -21.41 -31.82
CA VAL A 70 -25.13 -20.56 -30.77
C VAL A 70 -26.12 -19.53 -31.31
N ALA A 71 -26.14 -19.35 -32.63
CA ALA A 71 -27.08 -18.51 -33.35
C ALA A 71 -27.17 -18.99 -34.81
N PHE A 72 -28.31 -18.75 -35.46
CA PHE A 72 -28.55 -19.06 -36.86
C PHE A 72 -29.63 -18.15 -37.44
N CYS A 73 -29.76 -18.15 -38.77
CA CYS A 73 -30.84 -17.45 -39.46
C CYS A 73 -31.73 -18.42 -40.25
N ASP A 74 -33.02 -18.10 -40.34
CA ASP A 74 -33.99 -18.73 -41.24
C ASP A 74 -34.41 -17.67 -42.27
N ILE A 75 -34.05 -17.88 -43.54
CA ILE A 75 -34.27 -16.94 -44.63
C ILE A 75 -35.40 -17.42 -45.53
N LEU A 76 -36.44 -16.62 -45.67
CA LEU A 76 -37.57 -16.88 -46.56
C LEU A 76 -37.62 -15.81 -47.64
N MET A 77 -37.68 -16.23 -48.91
CA MET A 77 -37.78 -15.31 -50.04
C MET A 77 -39.18 -15.35 -50.64
N ASP A 78 -39.65 -14.24 -51.21
CA ASP A 78 -40.85 -14.17 -52.05
C ASP A 78 -42.16 -14.67 -51.40
N GLN A 79 -42.35 -14.35 -50.12
CA GLN A 79 -43.53 -14.76 -49.34
C GLN A 79 -44.75 -13.90 -49.71
N THR A 80 -45.88 -14.56 -50.02
CA THR A 80 -47.14 -13.92 -50.45
C THR A 80 -48.15 -13.72 -49.31
N CYS A 81 -47.70 -13.71 -48.05
CA CYS A 81 -48.59 -13.68 -46.89
C CYS A 81 -48.96 -12.25 -46.47
N THR A 82 -50.19 -12.07 -45.97
CA THR A 82 -50.65 -10.85 -45.30
C THR A 82 -50.57 -11.03 -43.79
N TRP A 83 -49.52 -10.50 -43.15
CA TRP A 83 -49.37 -10.57 -41.70
C TRP A 83 -49.85 -9.28 -41.03
N ASP A 84 -50.55 -9.44 -39.91
CA ASP A 84 -50.78 -8.35 -38.97
C ASP A 84 -49.50 -8.12 -38.16
N LEU A 85 -48.67 -7.18 -38.63
CA LEU A 85 -47.36 -6.90 -38.05
C LEU A 85 -47.43 -6.30 -36.63
N ASP A 86 -48.56 -5.67 -36.26
CA ASP A 86 -48.78 -5.18 -34.91
C ASP A 86 -49.03 -6.33 -33.93
N LYS A 87 -49.85 -7.31 -34.34
CA LYS A 87 -50.05 -8.54 -33.57
C LYS A 87 -48.76 -9.34 -33.45
N VAL A 88 -47.97 -9.43 -34.53
CA VAL A 88 -46.63 -10.06 -34.51
C VAL A 88 -45.72 -9.38 -33.49
N HIS A 89 -45.66 -8.03 -33.49
CA HIS A 89 -44.87 -7.28 -32.51
C HIS A 89 -45.30 -7.58 -31.06
N GLN A 90 -46.61 -7.62 -30.79
CA GLN A 90 -47.13 -7.95 -29.46
C GLN A 90 -46.69 -9.35 -29.00
N GLN A 91 -46.78 -10.34 -29.89
CA GLN A 91 -46.41 -11.73 -29.59
C GLN A 91 -44.91 -11.88 -29.33
N VAL A 92 -44.05 -11.25 -30.15
CA VAL A 92 -42.59 -11.23 -29.95
C VAL A 92 -42.23 -10.53 -28.64
N SER A 93 -42.89 -9.41 -28.31
CA SER A 93 -42.64 -8.68 -27.05
C SER A 93 -42.95 -9.48 -25.79
N GLN A 94 -43.84 -10.47 -25.91
CA GLN A 94 -44.23 -11.35 -24.81
C GLN A 94 -43.47 -12.69 -24.83
N GLY A 95 -42.51 -12.87 -25.74
CA GLY A 95 -41.78 -14.13 -25.93
C GLY A 95 -42.65 -15.28 -26.45
N ARG A 96 -43.85 -15.00 -26.98
CA ARG A 96 -44.80 -15.99 -27.51
C ARG A 96 -44.53 -16.29 -28.98
N TYR A 97 -43.32 -16.79 -29.27
CA TYR A 97 -42.86 -17.06 -30.63
C TYR A 97 -43.65 -18.17 -31.33
N SER A 98 -44.15 -19.16 -30.58
CA SER A 98 -44.98 -20.27 -31.08
C SER A 98 -46.33 -19.81 -31.64
N ASP A 99 -46.84 -18.68 -31.14
CA ASP A 99 -48.13 -18.09 -31.49
C ASP A 99 -48.06 -17.25 -32.78
N LEU A 100 -46.85 -17.01 -33.31
CA LEU A 100 -46.66 -16.27 -34.55
C LEU A 100 -47.28 -17.03 -35.74
N PRO A 101 -47.85 -16.32 -36.74
CA PRO A 101 -48.40 -16.97 -37.91
C PRO A 101 -47.32 -17.70 -38.69
N GLU A 102 -47.68 -18.76 -39.40
CA GLU A 102 -46.78 -19.34 -40.39
C GLU A 102 -46.62 -18.37 -41.58
N PRO A 103 -45.43 -18.30 -42.20
CA PRO A 103 -44.19 -18.99 -41.83
C PRO A 103 -43.29 -18.17 -40.89
N LEU A 104 -43.79 -17.19 -40.12
CA LEU A 104 -42.97 -16.35 -39.20
C LEU A 104 -42.52 -17.10 -37.94
N ARG A 105 -43.32 -18.03 -37.41
CA ARG A 105 -42.86 -18.95 -36.35
C ARG A 105 -41.79 -19.92 -36.85
N LEU A 106 -41.16 -20.65 -35.94
CA LEU A 106 -40.33 -21.82 -36.27
C LEU A 106 -41.22 -23.06 -36.43
N LYS A 107 -40.81 -24.04 -37.26
CA LYS A 107 -41.51 -25.33 -37.39
C LYS A 107 -41.53 -26.10 -36.07
N LYS A 108 -40.47 -25.92 -35.29
CA LYS A 108 -40.28 -26.50 -33.96
C LYS A 108 -39.49 -25.53 -33.11
N GLU A 109 -39.92 -25.37 -31.86
CA GLU A 109 -39.24 -24.54 -30.87
C GLU A 109 -37.88 -25.13 -30.45
N PRO A 110 -36.83 -24.29 -30.26
CA PRO A 110 -35.61 -24.68 -29.60
C PRO A 110 -35.88 -25.24 -28.19
N ILE A 111 -35.16 -26.31 -27.83
CA ILE A 111 -35.25 -26.91 -26.47
C ILE A 111 -34.51 -26.10 -25.39
N VAL A 112 -33.92 -24.96 -25.76
CA VAL A 112 -33.18 -24.06 -24.89
C VAL A 112 -33.77 -22.65 -25.00
N PRO A 113 -33.58 -21.80 -23.97
CA PRO A 113 -34.00 -20.41 -24.05
C PRO A 113 -33.39 -19.73 -25.28
N TYR A 114 -34.20 -18.94 -25.98
CA TYR A 114 -33.77 -18.24 -27.18
C TYR A 114 -34.52 -16.91 -27.35
N THR A 115 -33.91 -16.02 -28.13
CA THR A 115 -34.53 -14.79 -28.61
C THR A 115 -34.56 -14.82 -30.13
N MET A 116 -35.69 -14.43 -30.71
CA MET A 116 -35.84 -14.28 -32.16
C MET A 116 -36.00 -12.81 -32.54
N GLN A 117 -35.12 -12.33 -33.41
CA GLN A 117 -35.29 -11.07 -34.13
C GLN A 117 -35.93 -11.34 -35.49
N LEU A 118 -36.81 -10.43 -35.93
CA LEU A 118 -37.52 -10.55 -37.21
C LEU A 118 -37.27 -9.33 -38.07
N PHE A 119 -36.98 -9.55 -39.35
CA PHE A 119 -36.84 -8.53 -40.38
C PHE A 119 -37.69 -8.93 -41.57
N VAL A 120 -38.67 -8.11 -41.94
CA VAL A 120 -39.61 -8.33 -43.03
C VAL A 120 -39.42 -7.21 -44.04
N LEU A 121 -38.91 -7.57 -45.21
CA LEU A 121 -38.51 -6.66 -46.28
C LEU A 121 -39.51 -6.78 -47.44
N PRO A 122 -40.09 -5.67 -47.95
CA PRO A 122 -40.90 -5.72 -49.16
C PRO A 122 -40.06 -6.17 -50.36
N ALA A 123 -40.63 -7.02 -51.20
CA ALA A 123 -40.08 -7.52 -52.46
C ALA A 123 -41.01 -7.16 -53.64
N ALA A 124 -40.62 -7.53 -54.86
CA ALA A 124 -41.44 -7.29 -56.05
C ALA A 124 -42.82 -7.97 -55.94
N ASP A 125 -43.79 -7.46 -56.69
CA ASP A 125 -45.14 -8.03 -56.82
C ASP A 125 -45.92 -8.18 -55.49
N GLY A 126 -45.65 -7.30 -54.53
CA GLY A 126 -46.32 -7.31 -53.22
C GLY A 126 -45.93 -8.48 -52.31
N LYS A 127 -44.79 -9.13 -52.59
CA LYS A 127 -44.22 -10.20 -51.78
C LYS A 127 -43.29 -9.66 -50.70
N TYR A 128 -42.85 -10.53 -49.80
CA TYR A 128 -41.92 -10.19 -48.72
C TYR A 128 -40.76 -11.19 -48.61
N ASN A 129 -39.57 -10.67 -48.34
CA ASN A 129 -38.44 -11.47 -47.87
C ASN A 129 -38.34 -11.35 -46.35
N VAL A 130 -38.08 -12.46 -45.67
CA VAL A 130 -38.04 -12.53 -44.20
C VAL A 130 -36.70 -13.09 -43.74
N VAL A 131 -36.07 -12.39 -42.81
CA VAL A 131 -34.92 -12.88 -42.05
C VAL A 131 -35.35 -13.07 -40.61
N LYS A 132 -35.25 -14.30 -40.11
CA LYS A 132 -35.34 -14.58 -38.68
C LYS A 132 -33.95 -14.82 -38.16
N HIS A 133 -33.51 -14.07 -37.15
CA HIS A 133 -32.23 -14.30 -36.47
C HIS A 133 -32.50 -14.86 -35.08
N ILE A 134 -32.07 -16.11 -34.86
CA ILE A 134 -32.30 -16.87 -33.64
C ILE A 134 -31.00 -16.87 -32.82
N ASN A 135 -31.06 -16.35 -31.60
CA ASN A 135 -29.94 -16.36 -30.64
C ASN A 135 -30.27 -17.29 -29.46
N LEU A 136 -29.40 -18.27 -29.20
CA LEU A 136 -29.62 -19.32 -28.20
C LEU A 136 -29.00 -18.97 -26.82
N HIS A 137 -28.69 -17.70 -26.55
CA HIS A 137 -28.13 -17.21 -25.28
C HIS A 137 -26.91 -18.00 -24.78
N LYS A 138 -25.94 -18.26 -25.68
CA LYS A 138 -24.71 -19.06 -25.46
C LYS A 138 -24.93 -20.58 -25.36
N ASN A 139 -26.17 -21.06 -25.36
CA ASN A 139 -26.45 -22.49 -25.51
C ASN A 139 -26.10 -22.95 -26.93
N ARG A 140 -25.68 -24.21 -27.06
CA ARG A 140 -25.20 -24.79 -28.32
C ARG A 140 -26.14 -25.91 -28.78
N LEU A 141 -26.75 -25.76 -29.95
CA LEU A 141 -27.59 -26.79 -30.57
C LEU A 141 -26.93 -27.37 -31.81
N ASP A 142 -27.23 -28.64 -32.09
CA ASP A 142 -26.77 -29.34 -33.28
C ASP A 142 -27.32 -28.69 -34.56
N VAL A 143 -26.47 -28.50 -35.56
CA VAL A 143 -26.84 -27.86 -36.84
C VAL A 143 -28.01 -28.56 -37.53
N LYS A 144 -28.09 -29.90 -37.50
CA LYS A 144 -29.20 -30.64 -38.12
C LYS A 144 -30.52 -30.31 -37.44
N LEU A 145 -30.49 -30.23 -36.12
CA LEU A 145 -31.67 -29.87 -35.33
C LEU A 145 -32.11 -28.44 -35.66
N CYS A 146 -31.19 -27.47 -35.74
CA CYS A 146 -31.51 -26.09 -36.15
C CYS A 146 -32.15 -26.02 -37.55
N MET A 147 -31.64 -26.79 -38.52
CA MET A 147 -32.22 -26.85 -39.87
C MET A 147 -33.67 -27.35 -39.86
N THR A 148 -34.00 -28.35 -39.03
CA THR A 148 -35.40 -28.84 -38.93
C THR A 148 -36.38 -27.82 -38.37
N MET A 149 -35.90 -26.76 -37.72
CA MET A 149 -36.74 -25.69 -37.18
C MET A 149 -37.11 -24.63 -38.23
N CYS A 150 -36.34 -24.53 -39.32
CA CYS A 150 -36.46 -23.47 -40.31
C CYS A 150 -37.62 -23.74 -41.30
N TYR A 151 -38.37 -22.70 -41.67
CA TYR A 151 -39.33 -22.78 -42.78
C TYR A 151 -38.65 -22.59 -44.12
N GLY A 152 -37.74 -21.61 -44.21
CA GLY A 152 -36.93 -21.34 -45.39
C GLY A 152 -35.54 -21.96 -45.27
N GLN A 153 -34.54 -21.25 -45.79
CA GLN A 153 -33.16 -21.71 -45.83
C GLN A 153 -32.46 -21.40 -44.50
N GLY A 154 -31.98 -22.45 -43.83
CA GLY A 154 -31.16 -22.33 -42.63
C GLY A 154 -29.74 -21.85 -42.95
N MET A 155 -29.34 -20.73 -42.38
CA MET A 155 -28.05 -20.08 -42.59
C MET A 155 -27.27 -19.95 -41.27
N GLN A 156 -25.96 -20.20 -41.33
CA GLN A 156 -25.01 -19.93 -40.25
C GLN A 156 -24.37 -18.55 -40.47
N ILE A 157 -24.11 -17.85 -39.37
CA ILE A 157 -23.46 -16.53 -39.41
C ILE A 157 -21.94 -16.73 -39.33
N ASP A 158 -21.21 -16.12 -40.26
CA ASP A 158 -19.75 -16.08 -40.26
C ASP A 158 -19.24 -14.78 -39.64
N TYR A 159 -18.79 -14.86 -38.39
CA TYR A 159 -18.25 -13.71 -37.66
C TYR A 159 -16.76 -13.45 -37.94
N GLY A 160 -16.10 -14.29 -38.75
CA GLY A 160 -14.66 -14.28 -38.91
C GLY A 160 -13.89 -14.56 -37.60
N LYS A 161 -12.67 -14.00 -37.48
CA LYS A 161 -11.77 -14.24 -36.34
C LYS A 161 -12.18 -13.51 -35.06
N HIS A 162 -12.91 -12.40 -35.16
CA HIS A 162 -13.23 -11.53 -34.03
C HIS A 162 -14.71 -11.64 -33.66
N PHE A 163 -15.10 -12.74 -33.00
CA PHE A 163 -16.51 -13.04 -32.70
C PHE A 163 -17.32 -11.88 -32.08
N ARG A 164 -16.75 -11.12 -31.14
CA ARG A 164 -17.46 -10.01 -30.46
C ARG A 164 -17.71 -8.81 -31.38
N ASP A 165 -16.69 -8.42 -32.13
CA ASP A 165 -16.79 -7.30 -33.05
C ASP A 165 -17.61 -7.71 -34.28
N GLY A 166 -17.42 -8.94 -34.77
CA GLY A 166 -18.21 -9.55 -35.83
C GLY A 166 -19.69 -9.65 -35.49
N PHE A 167 -20.05 -10.02 -34.26
CA PHE A 167 -21.46 -10.00 -33.84
C PHE A 167 -22.04 -8.59 -33.83
N THR A 168 -21.26 -7.59 -33.39
CA THR A 168 -21.69 -6.19 -33.39
C THR A 168 -21.86 -5.66 -34.83
N ALA A 169 -20.94 -6.01 -35.73
CA ALA A 169 -21.00 -5.66 -37.15
C ALA A 169 -22.19 -6.33 -37.84
N PHE A 170 -22.46 -7.60 -37.53
CA PHE A 170 -23.66 -8.28 -38.01
C PHE A 170 -24.96 -7.60 -37.56
N GLN A 171 -25.07 -7.22 -36.28
CA GLN A 171 -26.24 -6.45 -35.79
C GLN A 171 -26.34 -5.07 -36.47
N PHE A 172 -25.21 -4.43 -36.76
CA PHE A 172 -25.16 -3.17 -37.50
C PHE A 172 -25.70 -3.35 -38.93
N MET A 173 -25.29 -4.41 -39.64
CA MET A 173 -25.81 -4.72 -40.98
C MET A 173 -27.30 -5.07 -40.97
N LEU A 174 -27.76 -5.83 -39.98
CA LEU A 174 -29.20 -6.11 -39.81
C LEU A 174 -30.03 -4.83 -39.61
N GLU A 175 -29.52 -3.84 -38.87
CA GLU A 175 -30.18 -2.54 -38.75
C GLU A 175 -30.27 -1.79 -40.09
N LYS A 176 -29.33 -2.05 -41.01
CA LYS A 176 -29.27 -1.43 -42.34
C LYS A 176 -30.05 -2.16 -43.42
N LEU A 177 -30.73 -3.27 -43.13
CA LEU A 177 -31.63 -3.94 -44.09
C LEU A 177 -32.86 -3.09 -44.45
N GLY A 178 -33.31 -2.23 -43.53
CA GLY A 178 -34.60 -1.55 -43.67
C GLY A 178 -35.81 -2.46 -43.43
N GLY A 179 -36.98 -2.07 -43.94
CA GLY A 179 -38.25 -2.77 -43.76
C GLY A 179 -38.77 -2.76 -42.33
N PHE A 180 -39.71 -3.67 -42.05
CA PHE A 180 -40.24 -3.89 -40.70
C PHE A 180 -39.28 -4.77 -39.89
N GLN A 181 -38.85 -4.28 -38.73
CA GLN A 181 -37.85 -4.93 -37.89
C GLN A 181 -38.28 -4.99 -36.44
N LEU A 182 -38.01 -6.13 -35.80
CA LEU A 182 -38.12 -6.36 -34.37
C LEU A 182 -36.74 -6.78 -33.83
N ARG A 183 -36.04 -5.85 -33.17
CA ARG A 183 -34.64 -6.02 -32.77
C ARG A 183 -34.45 -6.02 -31.27
N PHE A 184 -33.53 -6.83 -30.77
CA PHE A 184 -33.20 -6.90 -29.34
C PHE A 184 -31.83 -6.32 -28.99
N TRP A 185 -30.99 -6.07 -30.01
CA TRP A 185 -29.63 -5.56 -29.82
C TRP A 185 -29.37 -4.30 -30.67
N PRO A 186 -29.68 -3.09 -30.16
CA PRO A 186 -29.29 -1.86 -30.85
C PRO A 186 -27.78 -1.62 -30.75
N VAL A 187 -27.22 -1.03 -31.81
CA VAL A 187 -25.84 -0.54 -31.82
C VAL A 187 -25.85 0.95 -31.45
N GLN A 188 -25.05 1.36 -30.47
CA GLN A 188 -24.99 2.75 -30.00
C GLN A 188 -23.55 3.28 -29.89
N PRO A 189 -23.31 4.59 -30.03
CA PRO A 189 -22.00 5.18 -29.79
C PRO A 189 -21.46 4.92 -28.37
N LYS A 190 -20.16 4.65 -28.26
CA LYS A 190 -19.40 4.60 -26.98
C LYS A 190 -19.14 6.02 -26.47
N PHE A 191 -20.17 6.82 -26.20
CA PHE A 191 -19.98 8.09 -25.47
C PHE A 191 -19.95 7.81 -23.96
N THR A 192 -18.77 7.56 -23.42
CA THR A 192 -18.49 7.88 -22.02
C THR A 192 -17.74 9.21 -22.04
N LYS A 193 -18.36 10.30 -21.59
CA LYS A 193 -17.62 11.54 -21.31
C LYS A 193 -16.51 11.17 -20.33
N LYS A 194 -15.26 11.08 -20.81
CA LYS A 194 -14.11 11.03 -19.90
C LYS A 194 -14.11 12.38 -19.19
N ILE A 195 -14.35 12.38 -17.89
CA ILE A 195 -14.09 13.56 -17.07
C ILE A 195 -12.59 13.85 -17.22
N VAL A 196 -12.26 14.95 -17.88
CA VAL A 196 -10.90 15.47 -17.92
C VAL A 196 -10.71 16.21 -16.60
N LEU A 197 -10.17 15.51 -15.60
CA LEU A 197 -9.87 16.09 -14.30
C LEU A 197 -8.59 16.92 -14.41
N GLU A 198 -8.67 18.19 -14.00
CA GLU A 198 -7.51 19.07 -13.83
C GLU A 198 -6.53 18.48 -12.79
N ALA A 199 -5.25 18.85 -12.88
CA ALA A 199 -4.20 18.29 -12.02
C ALA A 199 -4.43 18.57 -10.52
N SER A 200 -4.94 19.76 -10.18
CA SER A 200 -5.27 20.16 -8.80
C SER A 200 -6.40 19.32 -8.22
N GLN A 201 -7.51 19.19 -8.94
CA GLN A 201 -8.66 18.37 -8.56
C GLN A 201 -8.28 16.90 -8.37
N ARG A 202 -7.35 16.40 -9.20
CA ARG A 202 -6.81 15.05 -9.05
C ARG A 202 -6.01 14.88 -7.77
N SER A 203 -5.16 15.87 -7.44
CA SER A 203 -4.38 15.85 -6.20
C SER A 203 -5.27 15.91 -4.96
N GLU A 204 -6.29 16.76 -4.98
CA GLU A 204 -7.29 16.88 -3.91
C GLU A 204 -8.06 15.58 -3.72
N GLY A 205 -8.50 14.94 -4.81
CA GLY A 205 -9.18 13.64 -4.75
C GLY A 205 -8.32 12.53 -4.12
N TYR A 206 -7.03 12.45 -4.49
CA TYR A 206 -6.13 11.47 -3.85
C TYR A 206 -5.83 11.78 -2.38
N ASN A 207 -5.73 13.06 -2.00
CA ASN A 207 -5.59 13.46 -0.60
C ASN A 207 -6.85 13.10 0.20
N PHE A 208 -8.04 13.35 -0.35
CA PHE A 208 -9.31 12.96 0.25
C PHE A 208 -9.40 11.44 0.46
N ILE A 209 -9.04 10.62 -0.53
CA ILE A 209 -8.98 9.16 -0.38
C ILE A 209 -8.00 8.75 0.74
N ARG A 210 -6.85 9.43 0.84
CA ARG A 210 -5.84 9.13 1.87
C ARG A 210 -6.31 9.44 3.29
N GLU A 211 -7.02 10.55 3.46
CA GLU A 211 -7.43 11.09 4.75
C GLU A 211 -8.76 10.51 5.23
N CYS A 212 -9.75 10.43 4.33
CA CYS A 212 -11.13 10.06 4.63
C CYS A 212 -11.50 8.63 4.17
N GLY A 213 -10.68 8.00 3.33
CA GLY A 213 -10.91 6.65 2.84
C GLY A 213 -10.84 5.59 3.95
N PRO A 214 -11.64 4.51 3.86
CA PRO A 214 -11.61 3.41 4.82
C PRO A 214 -10.21 2.82 4.93
N ARG A 215 -9.83 2.44 6.15
CA ARG A 215 -8.47 1.97 6.43
C ARG A 215 -8.25 0.49 6.16
N SER A 216 -9.34 -0.25 6.02
CA SER A 216 -9.43 -1.69 5.77
C SER A 216 -10.57 -1.94 4.80
N ASN A 217 -10.53 -3.07 4.10
CA ASN A 217 -11.67 -3.55 3.32
C ASN A 217 -12.38 -4.70 4.03
N ASN A 218 -12.57 -4.58 5.34
CA ASN A 218 -13.39 -5.55 6.07
C ASN A 218 -14.84 -5.31 5.66
N VAL A 219 -15.63 -6.37 5.52
CA VAL A 219 -17.06 -6.29 5.20
C VAL A 219 -17.41 -5.37 4.02
N ASN A 220 -16.56 -5.35 2.98
CA ASN A 220 -16.76 -4.55 1.76
C ASN A 220 -16.76 -3.01 1.95
N GLN A 221 -16.14 -2.50 3.02
CA GLN A 221 -16.01 -1.07 3.30
C GLN A 221 -15.50 -0.23 2.10
N PHE A 222 -14.59 -0.77 1.26
CA PHE A 222 -14.12 -0.03 0.09
C PHE A 222 -15.22 0.12 -0.95
N MET A 223 -16.07 -0.89 -1.10
CA MET A 223 -17.17 -0.86 -2.06
C MET A 223 -18.22 0.16 -1.62
N GLU A 224 -18.66 0.08 -0.36
CA GLU A 224 -19.66 0.99 0.22
C GLU A 224 -19.19 2.44 0.17
N TRP A 225 -17.98 2.71 0.66
CA TRP A 225 -17.43 4.07 0.67
C TRP A 225 -17.19 4.60 -0.74
N THR A 226 -16.70 3.76 -1.66
CA THR A 226 -16.51 4.20 -3.04
C THR A 226 -17.85 4.61 -3.63
N ASP A 227 -18.89 3.75 -3.52
CA ASP A 227 -20.22 4.02 -4.06
C ASP A 227 -20.81 5.31 -3.47
N GLU A 228 -20.69 5.51 -2.16
CA GLU A 228 -21.15 6.74 -1.50
C GLU A 228 -20.42 7.99 -2.03
N GLN A 229 -19.09 7.96 -2.05
CA GLN A 229 -18.30 9.17 -2.31
C GLN A 229 -18.20 9.51 -3.81
N VAL A 230 -18.27 8.53 -4.72
CA VAL A 230 -18.31 8.87 -6.16
C VAL A 230 -19.65 9.45 -6.58
N ASN A 231 -20.73 9.18 -5.84
CA ASN A 231 -22.07 9.70 -6.10
C ASN A 231 -22.42 10.94 -5.24
N ASN A 232 -21.57 11.31 -4.29
CA ASN A 232 -21.75 12.50 -3.47
C ASN A 232 -21.19 13.75 -4.16
N ALA A 233 -22.07 14.67 -4.59
CA ALA A 233 -21.69 15.91 -5.28
C ALA A 233 -20.74 16.83 -4.48
N SER A 234 -20.68 16.69 -3.16
CA SER A 234 -19.77 17.45 -2.28
C SER A 234 -18.38 16.81 -2.12
N ALA A 235 -18.22 15.55 -2.52
CA ALA A 235 -16.94 14.86 -2.40
C ALA A 235 -15.97 15.29 -3.52
N PRO A 236 -14.68 15.51 -3.22
CA PRO A 236 -13.66 15.82 -4.24
C PRO A 236 -13.51 14.75 -5.34
N ILE A 237 -13.99 13.53 -5.08
CA ILE A 237 -13.95 12.39 -5.99
C ILE A 237 -15.30 12.12 -6.68
N HIS A 238 -16.27 13.05 -6.61
CA HIS A 238 -17.55 12.92 -7.30
C HIS A 238 -17.37 12.68 -8.81
N GLY A 239 -18.06 11.67 -9.34
CA GLY A 239 -17.99 11.26 -10.74
C GLY A 239 -16.70 10.54 -11.15
N TRP A 240 -15.76 10.29 -10.22
CA TRP A 240 -14.58 9.48 -10.53
C TRP A 240 -14.97 8.04 -10.87
N GLN A 241 -14.13 7.38 -11.67
CA GLN A 241 -14.32 5.96 -11.96
C GLN A 241 -14.10 5.13 -10.69
N GLU A 242 -15.12 4.38 -10.27
CA GLU A 242 -15.05 3.53 -9.07
C GLU A 242 -13.82 2.62 -9.06
N GLY A 243 -13.47 2.03 -10.21
CA GLY A 243 -12.29 1.16 -10.32
C GLY A 243 -11.00 1.85 -9.89
N LYS A 244 -10.83 3.14 -10.24
CA LYS A 244 -9.65 3.93 -9.84
C LYS A 244 -9.65 4.25 -8.34
N VAL A 245 -10.82 4.55 -7.77
CA VAL A 245 -10.96 4.83 -6.34
C VAL A 245 -10.67 3.57 -5.52
N LYS A 246 -11.26 2.43 -5.91
CA LYS A 246 -11.00 1.11 -5.31
C LYS A 246 -9.52 0.71 -5.43
N GLU A 247 -8.87 0.99 -6.56
CA GLU A 247 -7.43 0.77 -6.74
C GLU A 247 -6.60 1.66 -5.80
N ALA A 248 -6.93 2.96 -5.71
CA ALA A 248 -6.26 3.88 -4.80
C ALA A 248 -6.40 3.45 -3.33
N LEU A 249 -7.60 3.07 -2.89
CA LEU A 249 -7.85 2.52 -1.55
C LEU A 249 -7.03 1.25 -1.29
N ASN A 250 -6.99 0.33 -2.27
CA ASN A 250 -6.16 -0.88 -2.17
C ASN A 250 -4.67 -0.56 -2.07
N ASN A 251 -4.18 0.42 -2.81
CA ASN A 251 -2.78 0.84 -2.75
C ASN A 251 -2.45 1.43 -1.35
N TYR A 252 -3.34 2.24 -0.79
CA TYR A 252 -3.18 2.75 0.58
C TYR A 252 -3.23 1.65 1.64
N TYR A 253 -4.12 0.67 1.48
CA TYR A 253 -4.19 -0.49 2.37
C TYR A 253 -2.94 -1.36 2.32
N LYS A 254 -2.50 -1.74 1.11
CA LYS A 254 -1.25 -2.50 0.92
C LYS A 254 -0.05 -1.74 1.46
N GLY A 255 0.02 -0.42 1.25
CA GLY A 255 1.07 0.43 1.81
C GLY A 255 1.18 0.37 3.34
N ARG A 256 0.09 0.04 4.05
CA ARG A 256 0.07 -0.07 5.53
C ARG A 256 0.47 -1.45 6.05
N GLN A 257 0.45 -2.49 5.22
CA GLN A 257 0.89 -3.84 5.60
C GLN A 257 2.42 -3.99 5.57
N ASN A 258 3.12 -3.03 4.96
CA ASN A 258 4.56 -3.07 4.74
C ASN A 258 5.34 -2.20 5.73
N ALA A 259 6.65 -2.05 5.51
CA ALA A 259 7.54 -1.31 6.41
C ALA A 259 7.02 0.11 6.68
N LYS A 260 7.08 0.53 7.95
CA LYS A 260 6.61 1.86 8.36
C LYS A 260 7.70 2.88 8.09
N SER A 261 7.38 3.86 7.24
CA SER A 261 8.19 5.06 7.05
C SER A 261 8.02 6.00 8.24
N LEU A 262 9.10 6.31 8.93
CA LEU A 262 9.16 7.35 9.95
C LEU A 262 9.81 8.60 9.33
N THR A 263 9.12 9.73 9.40
CA THR A 263 9.57 11.02 8.83
C THR A 263 9.92 12.05 9.91
N PHE A 264 9.75 11.69 11.18
CA PHE A 264 10.04 12.55 12.31
C PHE A 264 10.78 11.77 13.40
N TRP A 265 11.83 12.39 13.96
CA TRP A 265 12.59 11.87 15.09
C TRP A 265 13.20 13.01 15.90
N PRO A 266 12.93 13.10 17.21
CA PRO A 266 13.31 14.27 18.01
C PRO A 266 14.71 14.17 18.64
N LEU A 267 15.45 13.10 18.39
CA LEU A 267 16.76 12.85 18.99
C LEU A 267 17.88 12.97 17.96
N THR A 268 19.06 13.35 18.43
CA THR A 268 20.27 13.50 17.64
C THR A 268 21.40 12.65 18.24
N LEU A 269 22.56 12.58 17.58
CA LEU A 269 23.71 11.81 18.13
C LEU A 269 24.17 12.36 19.48
N LYS A 270 23.95 13.65 19.75
CA LYS A 270 24.32 14.32 21.01
C LYS A 270 23.43 13.91 22.20
N CYS A 271 22.27 13.31 21.93
CA CYS A 271 21.41 12.77 22.98
C CYS A 271 21.99 11.49 23.61
N LEU A 272 22.94 10.82 22.95
CA LEU A 272 23.57 9.60 23.44
C LEU A 272 24.67 9.91 24.48
N VAL A 273 24.90 8.99 25.41
CA VAL A 273 25.95 9.16 26.43
C VAL A 273 27.32 9.34 25.79
N HIS A 274 28.06 10.34 26.26
CA HIS A 274 29.29 10.85 25.65
C HIS A 274 30.37 9.78 25.42
N TRP A 275 30.58 8.90 26.40
CA TRP A 275 31.56 7.82 26.29
C TRP A 275 31.17 6.83 25.19
N PHE A 276 29.88 6.52 25.03
CA PHE A 276 29.39 5.59 24.02
C PHE A 276 29.57 6.17 22.61
N LEU A 277 29.25 7.45 22.44
CA LEU A 277 29.50 8.16 21.19
C LEU A 277 30.98 8.18 20.81
N ASN A 278 31.86 8.52 21.76
CA ASN A 278 33.29 8.72 21.51
C ASN A 278 34.08 7.41 21.37
N ILE A 279 33.75 6.38 22.15
CA ILE A 279 34.52 5.13 22.18
C ILE A 279 33.91 4.10 21.23
N VAL A 280 32.58 3.99 21.18
CA VAL A 280 31.90 2.98 20.37
C VAL A 280 31.56 3.55 18.99
N LEU A 281 30.65 4.52 18.91
CA LEU A 281 30.11 4.96 17.62
C LEU A 281 31.15 5.60 16.70
N LYS A 282 32.10 6.37 17.27
CA LYS A 282 33.21 6.96 16.51
C LYS A 282 33.98 5.95 15.64
N THR A 283 34.11 4.71 16.10
CA THR A 283 34.83 3.63 15.40
C THR A 283 34.04 2.97 14.27
N MET A 284 32.72 3.23 14.19
CA MET A 284 31.80 2.58 13.26
C MET A 284 31.21 3.57 12.25
N LEU A 285 30.93 4.80 12.68
CA LEU A 285 30.18 5.78 11.88
C LEU A 285 30.88 6.21 10.57
N GLY A 286 32.20 6.07 10.47
CA GLY A 286 32.93 6.38 9.23
C GLY A 286 32.67 5.37 8.10
N THR A 287 32.27 4.14 8.43
CA THR A 287 32.09 3.03 7.47
C THR A 287 30.63 2.61 7.31
N ILE A 288 29.66 3.43 7.73
CA ILE A 288 28.22 3.09 7.70
C ILE A 288 27.62 2.93 6.29
N ARG A 289 28.34 3.39 5.26
CA ARG A 289 27.98 3.13 3.85
C ARG A 289 28.41 1.75 3.37
N GLN A 290 29.35 1.11 4.08
CA GLN A 290 29.92 -0.19 3.72
C GLN A 290 29.38 -1.30 4.63
N HIS A 291 29.09 -0.98 5.89
CA HIS A 291 28.76 -1.95 6.92
C HIS A 291 27.49 -1.60 7.67
N GLY A 292 26.67 -2.63 7.94
CA GLY A 292 25.49 -2.50 8.80
C GLY A 292 25.85 -2.34 10.28
N ILE A 293 24.85 -2.11 11.13
CA ILE A 293 25.02 -2.14 12.59
C ILE A 293 23.98 -3.07 13.22
N THR A 294 24.46 -4.13 13.86
CA THR A 294 23.65 -5.07 14.63
C THR A 294 23.71 -4.74 16.12
N TRP A 295 22.55 -4.42 16.69
CA TRP A 295 22.33 -4.05 18.08
C TRP A 295 21.74 -5.23 18.85
N LEU A 296 22.50 -5.78 19.79
CA LEU A 296 22.12 -6.96 20.57
C LEU A 296 21.99 -6.61 22.06
N GLY A 297 21.28 -7.45 22.81
CA GLY A 297 21.37 -7.46 24.26
C GLY A 297 20.11 -7.02 25.00
N LYS A 298 20.27 -6.51 26.21
CA LYS A 298 19.19 -6.23 27.18
C LYS A 298 18.09 -5.31 26.62
N THR A 299 16.85 -5.54 27.01
CA THR A 299 15.73 -4.64 26.66
C THR A 299 15.81 -3.32 27.44
N ARG A 300 15.22 -2.25 26.90
CA ARG A 300 15.11 -0.92 27.56
C ARG A 300 16.44 -0.20 27.88
N VAL A 301 17.53 -0.58 27.21
CA VAL A 301 18.86 0.08 27.31
C VAL A 301 19.17 1.02 26.13
N GLY A 302 18.16 1.31 25.30
CA GLY A 302 18.24 2.27 24.20
C GLY A 302 18.67 1.73 22.83
N LYS A 303 18.73 0.41 22.59
CA LYS A 303 19.11 -0.18 21.28
C LYS A 303 18.35 0.39 20.08
N SER A 304 17.02 0.21 20.06
CA SER A 304 16.15 0.70 18.97
C SER A 304 16.22 2.22 18.82
N LEU A 305 16.42 2.94 19.93
CA LEU A 305 16.59 4.39 19.94
C LEU A 305 17.91 4.79 19.28
N GLY A 306 19.03 4.16 19.66
CA GLY A 306 20.35 4.41 19.10
C GLY A 306 20.36 4.11 17.60
N SER A 307 19.80 2.96 17.22
CA SER A 307 19.64 2.58 15.81
C SER A 307 18.89 3.64 14.99
N LYS A 308 17.69 4.04 15.43
CA LYS A 308 16.88 5.07 14.74
C LYS A 308 17.60 6.42 14.68
N THR A 309 18.27 6.81 15.76
CA THR A 309 19.00 8.08 15.83
C THR A 309 20.13 8.15 14.80
N ILE A 310 20.89 7.06 14.64
CA ILE A 310 21.96 6.99 13.63
C ILE A 310 21.37 6.97 12.21
N LEU A 311 20.33 6.15 11.96
CA LEU A 311 19.69 6.07 10.64
C LEU A 311 19.11 7.42 10.19
N PHE A 312 18.47 8.17 11.08
CA PHE A 312 17.99 9.52 10.78
C PHE A 312 19.13 10.50 10.51
N ALA A 313 20.23 10.39 11.26
CA ALA A 313 21.40 11.25 11.06
C ALA A 313 22.07 10.96 9.71
N GLN A 314 22.16 9.68 9.30
CA GLN A 314 22.65 9.26 7.98
C GLN A 314 21.73 9.73 6.86
N SER A 315 20.41 9.52 6.98
CA SER A 315 19.42 10.00 6.00
C SER A 315 19.58 11.50 5.72
N LYS A 316 19.71 12.31 6.80
CA LYS A 316 19.95 13.75 6.66
C LYS A 316 21.28 14.06 5.98
N TYR A 317 22.36 13.36 6.34
CA TYR A 317 23.68 13.54 5.75
C TYR A 317 23.66 13.31 4.24
N GLU A 318 23.05 12.21 3.78
CA GLU A 318 22.97 11.86 2.36
C GLU A 318 22.14 12.89 1.56
N ILE A 319 21.03 13.36 2.14
CA ILE A 319 20.20 14.41 1.54
C ILE A 319 20.97 15.74 1.40
N GLU A 320 21.76 16.11 2.40
CA GLU A 320 22.56 17.34 2.40
C GLU A 320 23.74 17.26 1.43
N CYS A 321 24.47 16.14 1.42
CA CYS A 321 25.58 15.90 0.50
C CYS A 321 25.17 16.00 -0.97
N GLU A 322 23.96 15.58 -1.31
CA GLU A 322 23.46 15.54 -2.69
C GLU A 322 22.47 16.66 -3.01
N ASN A 323 22.32 17.62 -2.10
CA ASN A 323 21.48 18.80 -2.27
C ASN A 323 20.02 18.48 -2.64
N ARG A 324 19.46 17.42 -2.05
CA ARG A 324 18.08 16.96 -2.29
C ARG A 324 17.07 17.72 -1.44
N ALA A 325 16.92 19.01 -1.71
CA ALA A 325 16.01 19.91 -0.98
C ALA A 325 14.52 19.51 -1.11
N ASP A 326 14.19 18.64 -2.05
CA ASP A 326 12.87 18.02 -2.23
C ASP A 326 12.57 16.89 -1.23
N MET A 327 13.59 16.35 -0.56
CA MET A 327 13.47 15.25 0.39
C MET A 327 13.56 15.73 1.85
N ILE A 328 12.94 14.97 2.75
CA ILE A 328 13.09 15.11 4.19
C ILE A 328 13.77 13.87 4.77
N PRO A 329 14.58 14.02 5.83
CA PRO A 329 15.16 12.87 6.50
C PRO A 329 14.08 11.90 6.97
N SER A 330 14.23 10.63 6.63
CA SER A 330 13.26 9.58 6.95
C SER A 330 13.94 8.22 7.01
N ILE A 331 13.30 7.27 7.68
CA ILE A 331 13.79 5.89 7.79
C ILE A 331 12.63 4.91 7.57
N MET A 332 12.95 3.70 7.16
CA MET A 332 12.00 2.59 7.17
C MET A 332 12.25 1.67 8.36
N THR A 333 11.19 1.26 9.05
CA THR A 333 11.28 0.32 10.16
C THR A 333 10.32 -0.84 9.95
N ALA A 334 10.80 -2.05 10.23
CA ALA A 334 10.00 -3.25 10.09
C ALA A 334 10.40 -4.32 11.12
N LYS A 335 9.41 -5.11 11.54
CA LYS A 335 9.59 -6.29 12.40
C LYS A 335 9.93 -7.57 11.61
N HIS A 336 9.68 -7.55 10.31
CA HIS A 336 10.01 -8.63 9.39
C HIS A 336 10.75 -8.06 8.19
N LEU A 337 11.82 -8.75 7.78
CA LEU A 337 12.62 -8.32 6.64
C LEU A 337 11.81 -8.34 5.32
N ASP A 338 10.84 -9.26 5.21
CA ASP A 338 9.87 -9.32 4.10
C ASP A 338 9.11 -8.01 3.87
N PHE A 339 8.94 -7.16 4.89
CA PHE A 339 8.18 -5.92 4.77
C PHE A 339 8.95 -4.81 4.04
N PHE A 340 10.25 -4.98 3.81
CA PHE A 340 11.06 -4.08 2.99
C PHE A 340 10.87 -4.30 1.49
N LYS A 341 10.05 -5.26 1.06
CA LYS A 341 9.73 -5.49 -0.37
C LYS A 341 8.91 -4.39 -1.04
N ALA A 342 8.22 -3.57 -0.26
CA ALA A 342 7.28 -2.60 -0.79
C ALA A 342 7.93 -1.33 -1.32
N GLU A 343 9.09 -0.98 -0.77
CA GLU A 343 9.86 0.19 -1.14
C GLU A 343 11.34 -0.15 -0.90
N PRO A 344 12.22 0.02 -1.90
CA PRO A 344 13.64 -0.22 -1.73
C PRO A 344 14.23 0.63 -0.60
N LEU A 345 15.13 0.03 0.19
CA LEU A 345 15.94 0.82 1.13
C LEU A 345 16.95 1.64 0.33
N THR A 346 16.97 2.96 0.54
CA THR A 346 17.89 3.87 -0.14
C THR A 346 18.79 4.57 0.86
N LYS A 347 19.89 5.18 0.41
CA LYS A 347 20.75 6.03 1.26
C LYS A 347 20.00 7.20 1.91
N TYR A 348 18.97 7.72 1.25
CA TYR A 348 18.12 8.79 1.80
C TYR A 348 17.04 8.27 2.75
N LYS A 349 16.70 6.99 2.64
CA LYS A 349 15.66 6.34 3.45
C LYS A 349 16.16 4.98 3.96
N PRO A 350 17.15 4.99 4.87
CA PRO A 350 17.78 3.79 5.37
C PRO A 350 16.83 2.97 6.26
N GLY A 351 17.16 1.71 6.50
CA GLY A 351 16.27 0.71 7.09
C GLY A 351 16.74 0.17 8.45
N GLY A 352 15.80 0.06 9.38
CA GLY A 352 15.98 -0.60 10.67
C GLY A 352 15.06 -1.82 10.81
N PHE A 353 15.65 -3.01 10.86
CA PHE A 353 14.97 -4.22 11.33
C PHE A 353 14.89 -4.18 12.86
N ASP A 354 13.75 -3.76 13.39
CA ASP A 354 13.54 -3.42 14.79
C ASP A 354 12.38 -4.23 15.39
N ASP A 355 12.56 -4.74 16.60
CA ASP A 355 11.63 -5.66 17.28
C ASP A 355 11.30 -6.96 16.51
N GLY A 356 12.15 -7.35 15.56
CA GLY A 356 12.01 -8.59 14.79
C GLY A 356 12.74 -9.79 15.42
N MET A 357 12.40 -11.00 14.96
CA MET A 357 13.09 -12.23 15.38
C MET A 357 14.29 -12.51 14.47
N MET A 358 15.43 -11.84 14.74
CA MET A 358 16.66 -12.03 13.95
C MET A 358 17.15 -13.48 14.02
N GLN A 359 16.95 -14.14 15.16
CA GLN A 359 17.32 -15.53 15.40
C GLN A 359 16.52 -16.55 14.56
N LYS A 360 15.52 -16.09 13.80
CA LYS A 360 14.74 -16.91 12.85
C LYS A 360 15.05 -16.57 11.39
N GLN A 361 15.96 -15.63 11.12
CA GLN A 361 16.33 -15.25 9.76
C GLN A 361 17.47 -16.12 9.26
N ASP A 362 17.42 -16.50 8.00
CA ASP A 362 18.46 -17.30 7.37
C ASP A 362 19.73 -16.48 7.07
N ALA A 363 20.85 -17.18 6.87
CA ALA A 363 22.14 -16.58 6.62
C ALA A 363 22.16 -15.72 5.35
N SER A 364 21.49 -16.17 4.28
CA SER A 364 21.51 -15.47 2.99
C SER A 364 20.86 -14.09 3.11
N PHE A 365 19.74 -14.03 3.83
CA PHE A 365 19.03 -12.78 4.09
C PHE A 365 19.86 -11.84 4.95
N LEU A 366 20.43 -12.33 6.06
CA LEU A 366 21.25 -11.50 6.94
C LEU A 366 22.51 -10.98 6.25
N LYS A 367 23.18 -11.78 5.41
CA LYS A 367 24.35 -11.33 4.63
C LYS A 367 23.98 -10.22 3.66
N ALA A 368 22.86 -10.34 2.95
CA ALA A 368 22.42 -9.31 2.01
C ALA A 368 21.93 -8.05 2.74
N PHE A 369 21.10 -8.20 3.77
CA PHE A 369 20.59 -7.08 4.54
C PHE A 369 21.68 -6.35 5.32
N LEU A 370 22.70 -7.03 5.85
CA LEU A 370 23.74 -6.38 6.64
C LEU A 370 24.93 -5.86 5.82
N ASN A 371 24.86 -5.87 4.48
CA ASN A 371 25.91 -5.37 3.58
C ASN A 371 25.51 -4.10 2.81
N PRO A 372 25.48 -2.91 3.43
CA PRO A 372 25.27 -1.64 2.73
C PRO A 372 26.23 -1.40 1.56
N GLY A 373 27.42 -1.98 1.55
CA GLY A 373 28.40 -1.78 0.47
C GLY A 373 28.09 -2.53 -0.82
N GLU A 374 27.07 -3.39 -0.85
CA GLU A 374 26.70 -4.17 -2.04
C GLU A 374 25.85 -3.34 -3.02
N GLU A 375 26.21 -3.35 -4.32
CA GLU A 375 25.50 -2.61 -5.38
C GLU A 375 24.06 -3.09 -5.59
N ASP A 376 23.83 -4.40 -5.62
CA ASP A 376 22.52 -5.01 -5.94
C ASP A 376 22.14 -6.10 -4.93
N ALA A 377 22.04 -5.73 -3.64
CA ALA A 377 21.53 -6.67 -2.63
C ALA A 377 20.03 -6.88 -2.81
N THR A 378 19.67 -7.95 -3.52
CA THR A 378 18.29 -8.42 -3.69
C THR A 378 18.11 -9.74 -2.95
N VAL A 379 17.06 -9.84 -2.14
CA VAL A 379 16.72 -11.09 -1.44
C VAL A 379 15.31 -11.53 -1.81
N TRP A 380 15.13 -12.84 -1.96
CA TRP A 380 13.80 -13.42 -2.14
C TRP A 380 12.98 -13.22 -0.87
N ALA A 381 11.86 -12.50 -1.00
CA ALA A 381 10.86 -12.32 0.03
C ALA A 381 9.62 -13.14 -0.33
N ARG A 382 8.69 -13.39 0.60
CA ARG A 382 7.47 -14.10 0.22
C ARG A 382 6.71 -13.38 -0.90
N TYR A 383 6.56 -14.07 -2.03
CA TYR A 383 5.84 -13.64 -3.23
C TYR A 383 6.47 -12.47 -4.03
N SER A 384 7.69 -12.01 -3.70
CA SER A 384 8.44 -11.00 -4.46
C SER A 384 9.92 -10.93 -4.05
N SER A 385 10.64 -9.86 -4.40
CA SER A 385 11.97 -9.56 -3.87
C SER A 385 11.96 -8.32 -2.97
N ALA A 386 12.91 -8.25 -2.02
CA ALA A 386 13.29 -7.02 -1.34
C ALA A 386 14.62 -6.52 -1.92
N GLN A 387 14.68 -5.22 -2.23
CA GLN A 387 15.83 -4.57 -2.85
C GLN A 387 16.45 -3.58 -1.87
N PHE A 388 17.79 -3.60 -1.77
CA PHE A 388 18.55 -2.72 -0.91
C PHE A 388 19.66 -2.02 -1.70
N ASP A 389 19.57 -0.70 -1.82
CA ASP A 389 20.55 0.09 -2.56
C ASP A 389 21.88 0.18 -1.80
N MET A 390 22.98 0.29 -2.56
CA MET A 390 24.29 0.60 -2.00
C MET A 390 24.28 1.89 -1.18
N GLY A 391 24.99 1.88 -0.05
CA GLY A 391 25.09 2.99 0.88
C GLY A 391 23.84 3.22 1.73
N ALA A 392 22.76 2.46 1.52
CA ALA A 392 21.61 2.48 2.42
C ALA A 392 22.02 1.93 3.79
N GLY A 393 21.90 2.75 4.84
CA GLY A 393 22.10 2.30 6.21
C GLY A 393 21.16 1.14 6.54
N ARG A 394 21.70 0.06 7.09
CA ARG A 394 20.96 -1.17 7.42
C ARG A 394 21.29 -1.61 8.82
N HIS A 395 20.34 -1.46 9.73
CA HIS A 395 20.53 -1.81 11.13
C HIS A 395 19.59 -2.94 11.54
N ALA A 396 20.06 -3.85 12.39
CA ALA A 396 19.25 -4.88 13.01
C ALA A 396 19.26 -4.72 14.52
N CYS A 397 18.11 -4.89 15.18
CA CYS A 397 18.00 -4.85 16.63
C CYS A 397 17.40 -6.17 17.14
N ASN A 398 18.13 -6.87 18.01
CA ASN A 398 17.66 -8.11 18.63
C ASN A 398 17.99 -8.16 20.13
N ASN A 399 17.27 -8.97 20.89
CA ASN A 399 17.40 -9.06 22.34
C ASN A 399 18.24 -10.24 22.86
N PRO A 400 18.14 -11.47 22.31
CA PRO A 400 18.82 -12.63 22.86
C PRO A 400 20.35 -12.49 22.90
N TYR A 401 20.96 -12.89 24.00
CA TYR A 401 22.40 -13.07 24.20
C TYR A 401 22.60 -14.04 25.36
N ASP A 402 23.79 -14.61 25.49
CA ASP A 402 24.13 -15.49 26.60
C ASP A 402 24.45 -14.66 27.85
N LYS A 403 23.51 -14.64 28.80
CA LYS A 403 23.64 -13.89 30.05
C LYS A 403 24.58 -14.55 31.05
N ASP A 404 24.58 -15.88 31.08
CA ASP A 404 25.39 -16.63 32.04
C ASP A 404 26.87 -16.52 31.65
N LEU A 405 27.16 -16.58 30.35
CA LEU A 405 28.49 -16.32 29.85
C LEU A 405 28.91 -14.86 30.03
N ASP A 406 28.01 -13.87 29.86
CA ASP A 406 28.31 -12.46 30.14
C ASP A 406 28.77 -12.26 31.59
N GLU A 407 28.05 -12.85 32.55
CA GLU A 407 28.40 -12.77 33.97
C GLU A 407 29.75 -13.44 34.26
N GLN A 408 29.98 -14.63 33.70
CA GLN A 408 31.26 -15.35 33.85
C GLN A 408 32.44 -14.54 33.30
N GLN A 409 32.29 -13.98 32.09
CA GLN A 409 33.32 -13.14 31.47
C GLN A 409 33.54 -11.86 32.29
N TYR A 410 32.49 -11.21 32.77
CA TYR A 410 32.61 -10.01 33.58
C TYR A 410 33.36 -10.23 34.90
N VAL A 411 33.06 -11.31 35.63
CA VAL A 411 33.82 -11.70 36.84
C VAL A 411 35.30 -11.94 36.51
N GLN A 412 35.58 -12.60 35.40
CA GLN A 412 36.95 -12.82 34.93
C GLN A 412 37.67 -11.50 34.59
N MET A 413 37.02 -10.57 33.90
CA MET A 413 37.57 -9.25 33.58
C MET A 413 37.88 -8.47 34.86
N LYS A 414 36.97 -8.48 35.84
CA LYS A 414 37.19 -7.84 37.15
C LYS A 414 38.38 -8.43 37.89
N ARG A 415 38.57 -9.75 37.81
CA ARG A 415 39.71 -10.43 38.45
C ARG A 415 41.04 -10.12 37.77
N THR A 416 41.05 -10.00 36.44
CA THR A 416 42.28 -9.83 35.64
C THR A 416 42.64 -8.37 35.38
N GLY A 417 41.68 -7.46 35.46
CA GLY A 417 41.82 -6.06 35.05
C GLY A 417 41.83 -5.86 33.52
N VAL A 418 41.61 -6.92 32.73
CA VAL A 418 41.59 -6.87 31.27
C VAL A 418 40.15 -6.89 30.79
N PHE A 419 39.68 -5.79 30.19
CA PHE A 419 38.29 -5.61 29.76
C PHE A 419 38.10 -5.91 28.26
N GLU A 420 38.36 -7.15 27.89
CA GLU A 420 38.11 -7.69 26.56
C GLU A 420 37.75 -9.18 26.65
N VAL A 421 37.07 -9.70 25.63
CA VAL A 421 36.81 -11.14 25.47
C VAL A 421 37.50 -11.67 24.23
N THR A 422 37.84 -12.96 24.26
CA THR A 422 38.29 -13.64 23.04
C THR A 422 37.17 -13.63 21.99
N PHE A 423 37.54 -13.68 20.72
CA PHE A 423 36.57 -13.76 19.63
C PHE A 423 35.63 -14.98 19.78
N ALA A 424 36.16 -16.13 20.22
CA ALA A 424 35.36 -17.33 20.46
C ALA A 424 34.31 -17.13 21.56
N ASN A 425 34.66 -16.51 22.68
CA ASN A 425 33.70 -16.20 23.74
C ASN A 425 32.67 -15.17 23.27
N PHE A 426 33.09 -14.18 22.48
CA PHE A 426 32.16 -13.22 21.87
C PHE A 426 31.15 -13.88 20.92
N MET A 427 31.60 -14.82 20.10
CA MET A 427 30.73 -15.60 19.22
C MET A 427 29.66 -16.35 20.02
N ASN A 428 30.06 -17.03 21.10
CA ASN A 428 29.13 -17.73 21.99
C ASN A 428 28.15 -16.74 22.67
N LEU A 429 28.63 -15.56 23.09
CA LEU A 429 27.79 -14.52 23.69
C LEU A 429 26.65 -14.07 22.75
N ILE A 430 26.93 -13.92 21.45
CA ILE A 430 25.95 -13.44 20.48
C ILE A 430 25.16 -14.55 19.79
N GLN A 431 25.58 -15.81 19.89
CA GLN A 431 24.96 -16.94 19.20
C GLN A 431 23.44 -17.04 19.40
N PRO A 432 22.86 -16.76 20.60
CA PRO A 432 21.41 -16.79 20.78
C PRO A 432 20.64 -15.84 19.85
N SER A 433 21.27 -14.74 19.41
CA SER A 433 20.67 -13.80 18.45
C SER A 433 20.73 -14.27 17.00
N PHE A 434 21.52 -15.30 16.71
CA PHE A 434 21.74 -15.88 15.39
C PHE A 434 21.47 -17.40 15.41
N ALA A 435 20.51 -17.85 16.22
CA ALA A 435 20.28 -19.28 16.47
C ALA A 435 19.92 -20.09 15.21
N ALA A 436 19.46 -19.45 14.13
CA ALA A 436 19.21 -20.10 12.83
C ALA A 436 20.47 -20.22 11.95
N ILE A 437 21.63 -19.80 12.43
CA ILE A 437 22.91 -19.83 11.71
C ILE A 437 23.78 -20.91 12.34
N ASP A 438 23.73 -22.11 11.75
CA ASP A 438 24.49 -23.27 12.21
C ASP A 438 25.91 -23.30 11.63
N ASP A 439 26.11 -22.73 10.45
CA ASP A 439 27.39 -22.70 9.78
C ASP A 439 28.30 -21.56 10.27
N LYS A 440 29.56 -21.90 10.57
CA LYS A 440 30.54 -20.96 11.10
C LYS A 440 31.02 -19.97 10.04
N GLU A 441 31.16 -20.41 8.79
CA GLU A 441 31.58 -19.52 7.70
C GLU A 441 30.50 -18.48 7.40
N ASP A 442 29.23 -18.88 7.46
CA ASP A 442 28.08 -17.98 7.35
C ASP A 442 28.08 -16.91 8.43
N MET A 443 28.33 -17.30 9.69
CA MET A 443 28.45 -16.34 10.79
C MET A 443 29.63 -15.37 10.58
N LEU A 444 30.81 -15.88 10.19
CA LEU A 444 31.98 -15.04 9.91
C LEU A 444 31.70 -14.08 8.75
N ALA A 445 31.00 -14.53 7.71
CA ALA A 445 30.59 -13.71 6.59
C ALA A 445 29.60 -12.60 7.02
N ILE A 446 28.66 -12.90 7.92
CA ILE A 446 27.77 -11.88 8.50
C ILE A 446 28.57 -10.84 9.30
N LEU A 447 29.48 -11.29 10.16
CA LEU A 447 30.32 -10.43 10.99
C LEU A 447 31.33 -9.59 10.18
N ALA A 448 31.72 -10.04 8.98
CA ALA A 448 32.51 -9.23 8.06
C ALA A 448 31.72 -8.02 7.50
N ARG A 449 30.39 -8.08 7.51
CA ARG A 449 29.50 -7.07 6.90
C ARG A 449 28.87 -6.12 7.94
N THR A 450 28.78 -6.52 9.20
CA THR A 450 28.11 -5.74 10.25
C THR A 450 29.03 -5.39 11.42
N HIS A 451 28.92 -4.16 11.91
CA HIS A 451 29.39 -3.79 13.23
C HIS A 451 28.44 -4.41 14.27
N VAL A 452 28.95 -4.89 15.39
CA VAL A 452 28.12 -5.47 16.46
C VAL A 452 28.27 -4.66 17.73
N ILE A 453 27.14 -4.23 18.29
CA ILE A 453 27.04 -3.60 19.60
C ILE A 453 26.18 -4.51 20.47
N LEU A 454 26.79 -5.18 21.45
CA LEU A 454 26.06 -5.97 22.46
C LEU A 454 25.99 -5.17 23.76
N ILE A 455 24.77 -4.77 24.13
CA ILE A 455 24.49 -4.03 25.36
C ILE A 455 24.00 -5.01 26.43
N SER A 456 24.90 -5.45 27.32
CA SER A 456 24.62 -6.44 28.36
C SER A 456 24.22 -5.80 29.69
N ASP A 457 24.00 -6.63 30.72
CA ASP A 457 23.74 -6.18 32.08
C ASP A 457 24.97 -5.49 32.69
N ASN A 458 26.17 -5.91 32.31
CA ASN A 458 27.43 -5.48 32.91
C ASN A 458 28.12 -4.35 32.12
N GLY A 459 27.89 -4.26 30.82
CA GLY A 459 28.49 -3.21 30.00
C GLY A 459 28.12 -3.29 28.53
N VAL A 460 29.03 -2.81 27.69
CA VAL A 460 28.88 -2.80 26.23
C VAL A 460 30.09 -3.45 25.58
N TYR A 461 29.84 -4.52 24.83
CA TYR A 461 30.79 -5.06 23.88
C TYR A 461 30.60 -4.38 22.53
N HIS A 462 31.70 -4.07 21.85
CA HIS A 462 31.63 -3.50 20.51
C HIS A 462 32.68 -4.11 19.61
N ARG A 463 32.24 -4.56 18.43
CA ARG A 463 33.07 -5.14 17.39
C ARG A 463 32.87 -4.37 16.09
N VAL A 464 33.96 -3.93 15.48
CA VAL A 464 33.93 -3.32 14.15
C VAL A 464 33.81 -4.43 13.10
N ALA A 465 33.05 -4.20 12.03
CA ALA A 465 32.95 -5.12 10.90
C ALA A 465 34.34 -5.40 10.32
N GLY A 466 34.56 -6.62 9.87
CA GLY A 466 35.83 -7.04 9.30
C GLY A 466 36.04 -8.55 9.38
N THR A 467 37.09 -9.03 8.73
CA THR A 467 37.45 -10.46 8.69
C THR A 467 38.35 -10.89 9.85
N THR A 468 38.85 -9.93 10.63
CA THR A 468 39.71 -10.22 11.78
C THR A 468 38.92 -10.82 12.94
N GLN A 469 39.61 -11.68 13.69
CA GLN A 469 39.10 -12.37 14.88
C GLN A 469 39.81 -11.84 16.14
N ASP A 470 40.02 -10.53 16.17
CA ASP A 470 40.68 -9.86 17.28
C ASP A 470 39.80 -9.95 18.55
N PRO A 471 40.40 -9.86 19.75
CA PRO A 471 39.65 -9.73 20.99
C PRO A 471 38.64 -8.56 20.93
N VAL A 472 37.46 -8.78 21.47
CA VAL A 472 36.37 -7.80 21.46
C VAL A 472 36.40 -6.99 22.75
N LYS A 473 36.51 -5.67 22.58
CA LYS A 473 36.58 -4.72 23.69
C LYS A 473 35.26 -4.65 24.44
N PHE A 474 35.36 -4.55 25.76
CA PHE A 474 34.24 -4.35 26.67
C PHE A 474 34.38 -3.03 27.42
N ILE A 475 33.27 -2.32 27.57
CA ILE A 475 33.20 -1.07 28.33
C ILE A 475 32.18 -1.28 29.43
N GLU A 476 32.64 -1.25 30.68
CA GLU A 476 31.79 -1.38 31.84
C GLU A 476 30.83 -0.18 31.97
N TRP A 477 29.61 -0.45 32.43
CA TRP A 477 28.70 0.63 32.84
C TRP A 477 29.30 1.45 34.00
N PRO A 478 29.21 2.78 33.98
CA PRO A 478 29.59 3.58 35.14
C PRO A 478 28.72 3.20 36.35
N THR A 479 29.34 3.00 37.51
CA THR A 479 28.70 2.47 38.72
C THR A 479 27.47 3.28 39.17
N ASP A 480 27.53 4.60 39.01
CA ASP A 480 26.48 5.54 39.46
C ASP A 480 25.60 6.06 38.32
N ALA A 481 25.69 5.48 37.11
CA ALA A 481 24.93 5.91 35.95
C ALA A 481 23.79 4.94 35.61
N PRO A 482 22.66 5.42 35.07
CA PRO A 482 21.66 4.56 34.48
C PRO A 482 22.28 3.69 33.37
N LYS A 483 21.98 2.39 33.37
CA LYS A 483 22.37 1.44 32.31
C LYS A 483 21.54 1.67 31.04
N ASP A 484 21.71 2.84 30.44
CA ASP A 484 20.95 3.35 29.29
C ASP A 484 21.87 4.24 28.46
N ILE A 485 21.89 4.04 27.14
CA ILE A 485 22.70 4.87 26.25
C ILE A 485 22.09 6.26 26.00
N LEU A 486 20.83 6.49 26.37
CA LEU A 486 20.21 7.81 26.33
C LEU A 486 20.59 8.60 27.58
N THR A 487 21.10 9.81 27.38
CA THR A 487 21.37 10.74 28.48
C THR A 487 20.10 11.09 29.24
N VAL A 488 20.22 11.30 30.57
CA VAL A 488 19.08 11.53 31.46
C VAL A 488 18.23 12.72 31.02
N GLU A 489 18.88 13.78 30.53
CA GLU A 489 18.27 15.03 30.06
C GLU A 489 17.25 14.83 28.92
N TYR A 490 17.46 13.83 28.05
CA TYR A 490 16.60 13.58 26.89
C TYR A 490 15.56 12.47 27.13
N LYS A 491 15.57 11.83 28.30
CA LYS A 491 14.53 10.85 28.66
C LYS A 491 13.12 11.45 28.60
N PRO A 492 12.85 12.67 29.12
CA PRO A 492 11.54 13.31 29.00
C PRO A 492 11.14 13.57 27.55
N VAL A 493 12.07 14.00 26.69
CA VAL A 493 11.83 14.24 25.26
C VAL A 493 11.37 12.96 24.57
N PHE A 494 12.10 11.85 24.81
CA PHE A 494 11.75 10.56 24.23
C PHE A 494 10.42 10.02 24.78
N GLN A 495 10.13 10.19 26.07
CA GLN A 495 8.85 9.81 26.67
C GLN A 495 7.69 10.59 26.07
N LYS A 496 7.84 11.91 25.86
CA LYS A 496 6.83 12.74 25.21
C LYS A 496 6.55 12.27 23.78
N TYR A 497 7.60 11.98 23.02
CA TYR A 497 7.47 11.43 21.67
C TYR A 497 6.78 10.06 21.64
N LYS A 498 7.11 9.16 22.58
CA LYS A 498 6.42 7.86 22.66
C LYS A 498 4.94 7.99 23.01
N LYS A 499 4.59 8.99 23.83
CA LYS A 499 3.20 9.26 24.23
C LYS A 499 2.37 9.78 23.06
N ASP A 500 2.94 10.66 22.25
CA ASP A 500 2.29 11.21 21.06
C ASP A 500 3.32 11.49 19.94
N PRO A 501 3.56 10.51 19.04
CA PRO A 501 4.55 10.67 17.99
C PRO A 501 4.10 11.64 16.89
N PHE A 502 2.82 12.02 16.83
CA PHE A 502 2.25 12.85 15.77
C PHE A 502 2.33 14.35 16.08
N GLN A 503 2.67 14.74 17.32
CA GLN A 503 2.88 16.14 17.68
C GLN A 503 4.06 16.78 16.94
N HIS A 504 5.04 15.99 16.49
CA HIS A 504 6.22 16.46 15.75
C HIS A 504 6.93 17.66 16.42
N ILE A 505 7.09 17.63 17.75
CA ILE A 505 7.75 18.71 18.50
C ILE A 505 9.22 18.37 18.72
N TYR A 506 10.10 19.23 18.23
CA TYR A 506 11.54 19.18 18.52
C TYR A 506 11.86 19.83 19.88
N PRO A 507 12.92 19.37 20.59
CA PRO A 507 13.45 20.09 21.74
C PRO A 507 14.11 21.42 21.31
N ASP A 508 14.20 22.40 22.21
CA ASP A 508 14.65 23.77 21.90
C ASP A 508 16.07 23.85 21.30
N ASN A 509 16.93 22.91 21.68
CA ASN A 509 18.31 22.80 21.21
C ASN A 509 18.49 21.87 20.00
N PHE A 510 17.40 21.35 19.42
CA PHE A 510 17.45 20.35 18.35
C PHE A 510 18.27 20.82 17.14
N ASP A 511 18.05 22.05 16.66
CA ASP A 511 18.73 22.54 15.46
C ASP A 511 20.25 22.64 15.69
N GLU A 512 20.68 23.03 16.89
CA GLU A 512 22.09 23.10 17.27
C GLU A 512 22.72 21.69 17.31
N ASP A 513 22.04 20.76 17.97
CA ASP A 513 22.51 19.40 18.12
C ASP A 513 22.46 18.61 16.80
N SER A 514 21.51 18.94 15.93
CA SER A 514 21.40 18.38 14.59
C SER A 514 22.57 18.83 13.72
N VAL A 515 22.88 20.13 13.69
CA VAL A 515 24.05 20.65 12.97
C VAL A 515 25.35 20.03 13.50
N TRP A 516 25.47 19.88 14.83
CA TRP A 516 26.62 19.20 15.43
C TRP A 516 26.73 17.74 14.97
N SER A 517 25.61 17.01 14.98
CA SER A 517 25.56 15.61 14.55
C SER A 517 25.93 15.44 13.08
N GLN A 518 25.49 16.34 12.22
CA GLN A 518 25.86 16.35 10.80
C GLN A 518 27.35 16.64 10.61
N ALA A 519 27.90 17.61 11.35
CA ALA A 519 29.34 17.90 11.31
C ALA A 519 30.19 16.68 11.74
N LEU A 520 29.75 15.94 12.76
CA LEU A 520 30.41 14.71 13.20
C LEU A 520 30.43 13.67 12.07
N LEU A 521 29.28 13.40 11.46
CA LEU A 521 29.13 12.44 10.37
C LEU A 521 29.98 12.82 9.15
N HIS A 522 29.95 14.10 8.75
CA HIS A 522 30.80 14.61 7.67
C HIS A 522 32.28 14.31 7.93
N LYS A 523 32.78 14.65 9.11
CA LYS A 523 34.17 14.42 9.46
C LYS A 523 34.53 12.94 9.47
N LEU A 524 33.67 12.09 10.06
CA LEU A 524 33.92 10.65 10.15
C LEU A 524 33.92 9.96 8.79
N ILE A 525 32.94 10.25 7.94
CA ILE A 525 32.83 9.64 6.60
C ILE A 525 33.95 10.12 5.68
N ASN A 526 34.41 11.37 5.83
CA ASN A 526 35.54 11.91 5.09
C ASN A 526 36.91 11.47 5.65
N GLY A 527 36.96 10.71 6.74
CA GLY A 527 38.21 10.32 7.40
C GLY A 527 38.96 11.47 8.08
N GLU A 528 38.29 12.58 8.39
CA GLU A 528 38.89 13.71 9.09
C GLU A 528 39.12 13.39 10.58
N PRO A 529 40.25 13.85 11.15
CA PRO A 529 40.51 13.66 12.57
C PRO A 529 39.49 14.43 13.42
N LEU A 530 39.02 13.79 14.49
CA LEU A 530 38.11 14.40 15.45
C LEU A 530 38.82 14.78 16.75
N PRO A 531 38.53 15.96 17.33
CA PRO A 531 38.98 16.30 18.67
C PRO A 531 38.46 15.28 19.69
N HIS A 532 39.27 14.97 20.71
CA HIS A 532 38.83 14.09 21.79
C HIS A 532 37.82 14.79 22.70
N THR A 533 36.84 14.04 23.21
CA THR A 533 35.93 14.50 24.26
C THR A 533 36.73 14.90 25.50
N ILE A 534 36.44 16.08 26.05
CA ILE A 534 37.15 16.59 27.22
C ILE A 534 36.35 16.19 28.46
N SER A 535 37.00 15.50 29.41
CA SER A 535 36.42 15.27 30.74
C SER A 535 36.84 16.42 31.65
N VAL A 536 35.90 17.30 31.97
CA VAL A 536 36.11 18.41 32.93
C VAL A 536 35.72 17.90 34.31
N ARG A 537 36.71 17.76 35.21
CA ARG A 537 36.43 17.53 36.62
C ARG A 537 36.18 18.87 37.29
N THR A 538 34.93 19.15 37.62
CA THR A 538 34.59 20.29 38.49
C THR A 538 34.62 19.82 39.93
N THR A 539 35.60 20.29 40.68
CA THR A 539 35.60 20.26 42.13
C THR A 539 34.89 21.51 42.62
N ASN A 540 33.84 21.37 43.44
CA ASN A 540 33.24 22.51 44.13
C ASN A 540 34.35 23.23 44.92
N LEU A 541 34.46 24.55 44.74
CA LEU A 541 35.44 25.38 45.45
C LEU A 541 35.24 25.35 46.98
N PHE A 542 34.06 24.89 47.42
CA PHE A 542 33.66 24.75 48.81
C PHE A 542 33.30 23.28 49.11
N GLY A 543 34.32 22.46 49.40
CA GLY A 543 34.28 21.39 50.41
C GLY A 543 33.40 20.15 50.25
N ASP A 544 32.34 20.15 49.43
CA ASP A 544 31.47 18.99 49.32
C ASP A 544 32.10 18.02 48.31
N GLY A 545 32.72 16.95 48.81
CA GLY A 545 33.59 15.99 48.09
C GLY A 545 32.99 15.22 46.90
N HIS A 546 31.95 15.73 46.25
CA HIS A 546 31.42 15.23 45.00
C HIS A 546 32.12 15.93 43.83
N SER A 547 33.19 15.34 43.31
CA SER A 547 33.74 15.79 42.03
C SER A 547 32.76 15.42 40.91
N THR A 548 32.15 16.40 40.26
CA THR A 548 31.35 16.13 39.06
C THR A 548 32.28 16.04 37.87
N THR A 549 32.31 14.90 37.17
CA THR A 549 33.01 14.79 35.89
C THR A 549 32.01 15.11 34.78
N ILE A 550 32.11 16.31 34.20
CA ILE A 550 31.33 16.72 33.04
C ILE A 550 32.11 16.33 31.80
N GLN A 551 31.63 15.36 31.03
CA GLN A 551 32.15 15.11 29.69
C GLN A 551 31.55 16.13 28.72
N ALA A 552 32.40 17.00 28.18
CA ALA A 552 32.00 18.00 27.19
C ALA A 552 32.23 17.48 25.77
N VAL A 553 31.19 17.57 24.95
CA VAL A 553 31.23 17.27 23.52
C VAL A 553 32.26 18.18 22.83
N PRO A 554 33.12 17.66 21.92
CA PRO A 554 34.09 18.49 21.23
C PRO A 554 33.43 19.53 20.32
N ASN A 555 34.04 20.71 20.23
CA ASN A 555 33.69 21.70 19.22
C ASN A 555 34.17 21.21 17.84
N LEU A 556 33.22 20.85 16.97
CA LEU A 556 33.51 20.32 15.64
C LEU A 556 33.59 21.41 14.56
N LEU A 557 33.02 22.57 14.84
CA LEU A 557 32.94 23.70 13.92
C LEU A 557 33.38 24.99 14.62
N PRO A 558 33.98 25.95 13.91
CA PRO A 558 34.18 27.31 14.42
C PRO A 558 32.85 27.95 14.85
N ASN A 559 32.86 28.75 15.92
CA ASN A 559 31.65 29.38 16.48
C ASN A 559 30.84 30.19 15.45
N ALA A 560 31.51 30.89 14.54
CA ALA A 560 30.84 31.68 13.49
C ALA A 560 30.11 30.76 12.49
N GLU A 561 30.76 29.67 12.09
CA GLU A 561 30.17 28.68 11.19
C GLU A 561 29.02 27.93 11.85
N MET A 562 29.17 27.55 13.13
CA MET A 562 28.10 26.92 13.90
C MET A 562 26.85 27.80 13.95
N LYS A 563 27.00 29.08 14.33
CA LYS A 563 25.90 30.05 14.36
C LYS A 563 25.22 30.21 13.00
N TYR A 564 26.01 30.26 11.92
CA TYR A 564 25.47 30.35 10.56
C TYR A 564 24.65 29.09 10.20
N ARG A 565 25.22 27.90 10.37
CA ARG A 565 24.54 26.63 10.04
C ARG A 565 23.27 26.42 10.88
N VAL A 566 23.28 26.79 12.17
CA VAL A 566 22.07 26.74 13.01
C VAL A 566 21.00 27.69 12.51
N LYS A 567 21.37 28.90 12.09
CA LYS A 567 20.41 29.83 11.48
C LYS A 567 19.79 29.25 10.22
N VAL A 568 20.60 28.59 9.37
CA VAL A 568 20.12 27.89 8.18
C VAL A 568 19.18 26.75 8.55
N GLU A 569 19.53 25.92 9.54
CA GLU A 569 18.68 24.80 9.97
C GLU A 569 17.35 25.29 10.53
N LYS A 570 17.36 26.29 11.43
CA LYS A 570 16.15 26.94 11.94
C LYS A 570 15.24 27.44 10.83
N THR A 571 15.83 28.05 9.79
CA THR A 571 15.09 28.52 8.62
C THR A 571 14.46 27.34 7.87
N LYS A 572 15.22 26.27 7.61
CA LYS A 572 14.70 25.05 6.96
C LYS A 572 13.59 24.39 7.79
N SER A 573 13.77 24.25 9.10
CA SER A 573 12.78 23.70 10.03
C SER A 573 11.48 24.50 10.02
N ALA A 574 11.56 25.85 10.02
CA ALA A 574 10.39 26.72 9.90
C ALA A 574 9.66 26.53 8.56
N TRP A 575 10.39 26.45 7.45
CA TRP A 575 9.80 26.18 6.13
C TRP A 575 9.13 24.81 6.03
N ARG A 576 9.72 23.77 6.64
CA ARG A 576 9.09 22.43 6.72
C ARG A 576 7.79 22.48 7.51
N ALA A 577 7.78 23.17 8.66
CA ALA A 577 6.59 23.34 9.49
C ALA A 577 5.47 24.07 8.71
N LEU A 578 5.80 25.14 7.98
CA LEU A 578 4.85 25.87 7.13
C LEU A 578 4.26 24.98 6.01
N ARG A 579 5.08 24.15 5.35
CA ARG A 579 4.59 23.21 4.32
C ARG A 579 3.69 22.10 4.85
N SER A 580 3.80 21.78 6.13
CA SER A 580 2.97 20.75 6.77
C SER A 580 1.59 21.26 7.21
N GLN A 581 1.35 22.57 7.16
CA GLN A 581 0.04 23.17 7.39
C GLN A 581 -0.76 23.23 6.07
N PRO A 582 -2.10 23.10 6.10
CA PRO A 582 -2.93 23.29 4.91
C PRO A 582 -2.66 24.69 4.31
N PRO A 583 -2.77 24.85 2.97
CA PRO A 583 -2.47 26.12 2.32
C PRO A 583 -3.30 27.23 2.95
N VAL A 584 -2.63 28.12 3.67
CA VAL A 584 -3.22 29.36 4.16
C VAL A 584 -3.45 30.22 2.92
N PHE A 585 -4.71 30.48 2.59
CA PHE A 585 -5.04 31.53 1.63
C PHE A 585 -4.51 32.85 2.20
N ILE A 586 -3.39 33.32 1.64
CA ILE A 586 -2.92 34.67 1.88
C ILE A 586 -3.81 35.54 1.01
N ASP A 587 -4.84 36.10 1.63
CA ASP A 587 -5.62 37.17 1.03
C ASP A 587 -4.71 38.40 0.89
N LEU A 588 -4.23 38.63 -0.34
CA LEU A 588 -3.39 39.78 -0.68
C LEU A 588 -4.16 41.10 -0.64
N ASP A 589 -5.50 41.04 -0.59
CA ASP A 589 -6.41 42.18 -0.48
C ASP A 589 -6.85 42.42 0.96
N ALA A 590 -6.42 41.58 1.93
CA ALA A 590 -6.69 41.81 3.33
C ALA A 590 -5.98 43.10 3.79
N PRO A 591 -6.72 44.07 4.36
CA PRO A 591 -6.12 45.30 4.85
C PRO A 591 -5.06 44.95 5.90
N SER A 592 -3.84 45.49 5.72
CA SER A 592 -2.71 45.23 6.61
C SER A 592 -3.14 45.37 8.07
N PRO A 593 -2.85 44.38 8.94
CA PRO A 593 -3.18 44.50 10.35
C PRO A 593 -2.53 45.78 10.88
N LYS A 594 -3.36 46.71 11.37
CA LYS A 594 -2.91 47.98 11.92
C LYS A 594 -1.83 47.69 12.95
N ARG A 595 -0.59 48.10 12.66
CA ARG A 595 0.50 48.13 13.64
C ARG A 595 -0.03 48.80 14.90
N LEU A 596 -0.21 48.02 15.96
CA LEU A 596 -0.27 48.56 17.31
C LEU A 596 1.05 49.30 17.52
N ARG A 597 0.95 50.63 17.52
CA ARG A 597 2.05 51.53 17.90
C ARG A 597 2.47 51.10 19.30
N SER A 598 3.66 50.52 19.42
CA SER A 598 4.34 50.37 20.68
C SER A 598 4.55 51.79 21.24
N GLU A 599 3.84 52.11 22.32
CA GLU A 599 4.13 53.30 23.09
C GLU A 599 5.57 53.21 23.59
N ALA A 600 6.35 54.23 23.25
CA ALA A 600 7.71 54.39 23.69
C ALA A 600 7.70 54.69 25.20
N HIS A 601 8.39 53.87 25.98
CA HIS A 601 8.78 54.22 27.34
C HIS A 601 9.73 55.44 27.32
N PRO A 602 9.49 56.48 28.12
CA PRO A 602 10.53 57.38 28.54
C PRO A 602 11.18 56.86 29.82
N SER A 603 12.50 56.79 29.80
CA SER A 603 13.37 56.61 30.96
C SER A 603 13.42 57.89 31.80
N SER A 604 13.17 57.81 33.12
CA SER A 604 14.01 58.41 34.18
C SER A 604 13.37 58.33 35.57
N SER A 605 14.15 57.77 36.51
CA SER A 605 14.39 58.19 37.90
C SER A 605 13.25 58.49 38.90
N ALA A 606 13.37 57.79 40.03
CA ALA A 606 13.29 58.28 41.41
C ALA A 606 11.95 58.29 42.19
N THR A 607 12.04 57.60 43.34
CA THR A 607 11.47 57.90 44.68
C THR A 607 9.97 57.73 44.98
N SER A 608 9.78 56.86 45.98
CA SER A 608 8.89 56.93 47.16
C SER A 608 7.38 56.76 47.06
N SER A 609 6.93 55.84 47.92
CA SER A 609 5.72 55.84 48.76
C SER A 609 4.34 55.62 48.13
N GLY A 610 3.66 54.58 48.63
CA GLY A 610 2.34 54.76 49.25
C GLY A 610 1.13 54.16 48.52
N ALA A 611 0.53 53.17 49.21
CA ALA A 611 -0.90 52.88 49.30
C ALA A 611 -1.63 52.14 48.15
N ALA A 612 -2.19 50.97 48.51
CA ALA A 612 -3.39 50.36 47.93
C ALA A 612 -4.65 51.22 48.22
N PRO A 613 -5.77 51.09 47.48
CA PRO A 613 -6.80 50.05 47.74
C PRO A 613 -7.40 49.44 46.43
N LEU A 614 -7.78 48.15 46.36
CA LEU A 614 -9.04 47.46 46.78
C LEU A 614 -10.24 47.56 45.78
N VAL A 615 -10.57 46.40 45.17
CA VAL A 615 -11.92 45.82 44.82
C VAL A 615 -12.77 46.56 43.75
N THR A 616 -13.27 45.93 42.69
CA THR A 616 -14.50 45.10 42.70
C THR A 616 -14.65 44.24 41.43
N LEU A 617 -14.93 42.94 41.65
CA LEU A 617 -15.44 41.96 40.70
C LEU A 617 -16.96 42.14 40.53
N LEU A 618 -17.48 42.14 39.30
CA LEU A 618 -18.88 41.81 39.04
C LEU A 618 -19.01 40.90 37.81
N THR A 619 -19.46 39.70 38.10
CA THR A 619 -20.01 38.65 37.23
C THR A 619 -21.39 39.02 36.70
N HIS A 620 -21.76 38.56 35.50
CA HIS A 620 -23.12 38.08 35.24
C HIS A 620 -23.17 37.04 34.11
N ASN A 621 -23.66 35.86 34.48
CA ASN A 621 -24.23 34.81 33.63
C ASN A 621 -25.60 35.23 33.09
N ALA A 622 -26.02 34.68 31.94
CA ALA A 622 -27.35 34.09 31.76
C ALA A 622 -27.43 33.17 30.53
N SER A 623 -28.23 32.11 30.70
CA SER A 623 -28.42 30.84 29.98
C SER A 623 -29.70 30.76 29.14
N SER A 624 -29.78 29.78 28.22
CA SER A 624 -30.93 28.85 27.95
C SER A 624 -30.69 28.14 26.59
N SER A 625 -31.17 26.94 26.23
CA SER A 625 -31.90 25.83 26.88
C SER A 625 -31.94 24.62 25.90
N SER A 626 -32.25 23.45 26.46
CA SER A 626 -32.25 22.06 25.95
C SER A 626 -33.45 21.59 25.11
N SER A 627 -33.28 20.49 24.34
CA SER A 627 -34.32 19.47 24.10
C SER A 627 -33.75 18.12 23.56
N SER A 628 -34.06 17.00 24.24
CA SER A 628 -34.06 15.59 23.74
C SER A 628 -35.48 15.22 23.22
N PRO A 629 -35.87 14.01 22.70
CA PRO A 629 -35.54 12.60 23.09
C PRO A 629 -35.62 11.59 21.88
N PRO A 630 -36.00 10.27 21.94
CA PRO A 630 -36.10 9.26 23.03
C PRO A 630 -35.49 7.85 22.72
N LEU A 631 -35.58 6.98 23.75
CA LEU A 631 -35.29 5.55 23.86
C LEU A 631 -36.49 4.66 23.40
N VAL A 632 -36.26 3.44 22.86
CA VAL A 632 -37.29 2.38 22.68
C VAL A 632 -36.76 0.99 23.04
N THR A 633 -37.62 0.20 23.69
CA THR A 633 -37.42 -1.11 24.34
C THR A 633 -37.86 -2.30 23.46
N LEU A 634 -37.30 -3.50 23.76
CA LEU A 634 -37.55 -4.85 23.22
C LEU A 634 -39.01 -5.29 22.96
N LEU A 635 -39.18 -6.19 21.97
CA LEU A 635 -40.18 -7.28 21.96
C LEU A 635 -39.64 -8.54 21.24
N THR A 636 -39.97 -9.70 21.81
CA THR A 636 -39.69 -11.08 21.39
C THR A 636 -40.86 -11.70 20.61
N HIS A 637 -40.58 -12.61 19.66
CA HIS A 637 -41.13 -13.98 19.48
C HIS A 637 -41.24 -14.49 18.02
N ASN A 638 -40.78 -15.74 17.89
CA ASN A 638 -41.33 -16.88 17.12
C ASN A 638 -40.92 -17.21 15.66
N ALA A 639 -40.20 -18.35 15.58
CA ALA A 639 -40.57 -19.60 14.93
C ALA A 639 -40.29 -19.83 13.42
N ASN A 640 -39.41 -20.82 13.21
CA ASN A 640 -39.13 -21.66 12.04
C ASN A 640 -40.39 -22.21 11.31
N PRO A 641 -40.28 -22.60 10.02
CA PRO A 641 -39.92 -23.99 9.71
C PRO A 641 -38.97 -24.23 8.51
N SER A 642 -38.36 -25.41 8.59
CA SER A 642 -37.53 -26.20 7.67
C SER A 642 -37.90 -26.22 6.18
N PHE A 643 -36.89 -26.35 5.32
CA PHE A 643 -36.91 -27.35 4.23
C PHE A 643 -35.49 -27.80 3.82
N ALA A 644 -35.42 -29.05 3.37
CA ALA A 644 -34.24 -29.89 3.27
C ALA A 644 -33.64 -29.96 1.85
N GLY A 645 -32.34 -30.30 1.80
CA GLY A 645 -31.82 -31.32 0.88
C GLY A 645 -31.11 -30.88 -0.40
N LEU A 646 -30.05 -31.65 -0.72
CA LEU A 646 -29.16 -31.67 -1.90
C LEU A 646 -27.98 -30.69 -1.80
N GLY A 647 -26.75 -31.09 -1.46
CA GLY A 647 -26.03 -32.34 -1.75
C GLY A 647 -25.10 -32.09 -2.95
N GLY A 648 -23.81 -31.92 -2.71
CA GLY A 648 -22.80 -31.74 -3.76
C GLY A 648 -21.45 -31.35 -3.17
N ASP A 649 -20.52 -32.29 -3.24
CA ASP A 649 -19.12 -32.24 -2.80
C ASP A 649 -18.37 -30.95 -3.18
N ASP A 650 -17.51 -30.49 -2.28
CA ASP A 650 -16.14 -30.09 -2.62
C ASP A 650 -15.28 -30.16 -1.35
N SER A 651 -14.41 -31.16 -1.33
CA SER A 651 -13.36 -31.39 -0.36
C SER A 651 -12.16 -30.46 -0.61
N ASP A 652 -11.39 -30.24 0.46
CA ASP A 652 -10.02 -29.73 0.50
C ASP A 652 -9.83 -28.21 0.67
N PHE A 653 -9.99 -27.75 1.91
CA PHE A 653 -9.16 -26.68 2.47
C PHE A 653 -8.89 -26.95 3.96
N GLU A 654 -7.70 -27.44 4.27
CA GLU A 654 -7.21 -27.56 5.65
C GLU A 654 -7.05 -26.15 6.26
N GLN A 655 -7.77 -25.93 7.35
CA GLN A 655 -7.55 -24.84 8.31
C GLN A 655 -6.38 -25.21 9.22
N VAL A 656 -5.46 -24.28 9.46
CA VAL A 656 -4.69 -24.28 10.72
C VAL A 656 -4.46 -22.85 11.23
N PHE A 657 -4.78 -22.72 12.53
CA PHE A 657 -4.43 -21.71 13.53
C PHE A 657 -5.34 -20.48 13.74
N ASP A 658 -6.30 -20.67 14.65
CA ASP A 658 -6.56 -19.76 15.76
C ASP A 658 -5.39 -19.78 16.75
N GLU A 659 -4.96 -18.63 17.26
CA GLU A 659 -4.42 -18.52 18.62
C GLU A 659 -4.60 -17.07 19.13
N GLU A 660 -5.32 -16.99 20.24
CA GLU A 660 -5.74 -15.78 20.94
C GLU A 660 -4.64 -15.15 21.81
N ASP A 661 -4.90 -13.89 22.17
CA ASP A 661 -4.22 -13.03 23.14
C ASP A 661 -3.83 -13.71 24.47
N VAL A 662 -2.64 -13.36 24.99
CA VAL A 662 -2.40 -13.38 26.45
C VAL A 662 -1.66 -12.11 26.87
N PHE A 663 -2.41 -11.20 27.51
CA PHE A 663 -1.91 -10.20 28.45
C PHE A 663 -2.29 -10.62 29.88
N GLY A 664 -1.32 -10.59 30.80
CA GLY A 664 -1.56 -10.17 32.19
C GLY A 664 -1.16 -11.12 33.33
N LEU A 665 -0.22 -10.63 34.17
CA LEU A 665 -0.20 -10.64 35.65
C LEU A 665 -0.28 -12.03 36.35
N GLY A 666 0.65 -12.49 37.19
CA GLY A 666 1.25 -11.84 38.36
C GLY A 666 0.78 -12.56 39.66
N GLY A 667 1.71 -13.20 40.38
CA GLY A 667 1.54 -13.87 41.69
C GLY A 667 1.63 -15.40 41.59
N GLY A 668 2.38 -16.18 42.38
CA GLY A 668 3.09 -15.95 43.63
C GLY A 668 2.69 -17.06 44.63
N VAL A 669 3.70 -17.77 45.17
CA VAL A 669 3.73 -18.48 46.47
C VAL A 669 3.49 -20.02 46.50
N ASN A 670 4.55 -20.71 46.96
CA ASN A 670 4.71 -21.99 47.71
C ASN A 670 4.13 -23.30 47.15
N GLY A 671 4.77 -24.46 47.27
CA GLY A 671 5.98 -24.89 47.99
C GLY A 671 6.02 -26.43 47.94
N GLU A 672 7.20 -27.01 48.24
CA GLU A 672 7.46 -28.33 48.86
C GLU A 672 6.75 -29.58 48.25
N ASP A 673 7.31 -30.75 48.10
CA ASP A 673 8.60 -31.40 48.38
C ASP A 673 8.43 -32.84 47.86
N ASN A 674 9.53 -33.60 47.78
CA ASN A 674 9.59 -35.07 47.81
C ASN A 674 9.11 -35.83 46.55
N HIS A 675 9.77 -36.87 46.04
CA HIS A 675 11.00 -37.58 46.38
C HIS A 675 11.20 -38.66 45.29
N VAL A 676 12.46 -39.11 45.12
CA VAL A 676 12.88 -40.49 44.76
C VAL A 676 12.92 -40.91 43.27
N LEU A 677 14.17 -41.02 42.80
CA LEU A 677 14.77 -41.82 41.71
C LEU A 677 14.57 -43.35 41.87
N PRO A 678 15.22 -44.27 41.11
CA PRO A 678 15.65 -44.35 39.71
C PRO A 678 15.10 -45.66 39.05
N GLU A 679 15.27 -45.94 37.76
CA GLU A 679 16.25 -46.87 37.14
C GLU A 679 15.58 -47.31 35.80
N ALA A 680 16.19 -47.17 34.62
CA ALA A 680 17.22 -48.01 34.00
C ALA A 680 16.63 -48.97 32.92
N VAL A 681 17.22 -48.91 31.73
CA VAL A 681 17.44 -49.97 30.72
C VAL A 681 16.20 -50.66 30.13
N GLY A 682 15.80 -50.32 28.90
CA GLY A 682 16.17 -51.04 27.66
C GLY A 682 14.99 -51.89 27.16
N PRO A 683 14.94 -52.41 25.91
CA PRO A 683 15.93 -52.42 24.83
C PRO A 683 15.76 -51.31 23.77
#